data_AF-A0A923T072-F1
#
_entry.id   AF-A0A923T072-F1
#
_cell.length_a   1.000
_cell.length_b   1.000
_cell.length_c   1.000
_cell.angle_alpha   90.00
_cell.angle_beta   90.00
_cell.angle_gamma   90.00
#
_symmetry.space_group_name_H-M   'P 1'
#
loop_
_entity.id
_entity.type
_entity.pdbx_description
1 polymer ?
#
loop_
_entity_poly.entity_id
_entity_poly.type
_entity_poly.pdbx_seq_one_letter_code
_entity_poly.pdbx_strand_id
1 'polypeptide(L)'
;MSDQRKNRRAASVCRAGLLSLPLSLALLLTVILTGVLAPAVQAATPAAQWPDYRIAATIDPATHRLAADVTVTVPAAAAGQALEFVLAGNFAVDRSSPALEKLPAAAGDEAFSGINGTSEETARRRGVSRYRVTLPAGATSFSLHYSGLVDMQPQVSEQEYARSFAETPGIVDPKGVYLAGSTLWYPQLTRPVASELMTYSLEVNTPAGWHLIAPGNGVSSGSDGKARWTTPSAVDEISLAGGPLVEYSARTGKIEAQVYLHEADPALAQKYLDATSRYLRMYSELIGPYPYEKFALVENFWETGYGMPSYTLLGPQIIRFPFILTSSYPHEILHNWWGNSVYVDYASGNWCEGLTAYLADHLLKEVEGQGAEYRRDTLKRYRDFAASSGDFPLREFRSRHSAATEAVGYGKTLMGFHMLRRALGDDTFRKALARFYKDDRGKRASFADVRAAFEAVSGRDLGRFFDEWVNRTGAADVAVEGVKVTRGGKGFIVTGTLRQRQAGPYDLAVPLVVATTGEPLVTSIASREATTAFRVETASKPLGVEVDPEFDLFRVLDPRETAPSIGQLFGATEVTAVVPEADQAAWRAMLKGWESPASHVTVVSDRELTALPKDRSTWILGRQNRLAAKLFGSDRAQGLEVGASGVTIGGKAIAFAGNSLVITRRHPADPRLAIGWITADPPAAIAALGRKLPHYGKYSWLAFSGADAANSAKGEWLATDSPLLVNLQEAGAPVVLARLPKRMPLAEPPPAYSAARLMSHVDWLAAPEREGRGFGSAGLAASGDYIRDQFAAAGLQPGAGDGGWFQSFTAVGGQDKQERTLRNVIGVLPGSDPRFAGQAALLTAHYDHLGFGWPDARADAIGKIHPGADDNASGVAVMIEVARALAARPPPPRSIVFIAFTGEESGLLGSRYYVKHPTPVPLSGIIGDLNLDTVGSLGEHPVSILATESAREWPFVFSGITAITGIPTRSVVGASVSSDQQAFIDQGIPGVQVFGNATLHYHRPSDTPDTVDAAGMVKVATVVTEAIEYLASTEQRLTVTGAGVGSGVPPPAASGDRRKVSLGAMPDFAFQGPGLRLDSVVPGSPAEKAGMKAGDILLRFGGEPVAGLAGFNELLRKHQPGDKVHLEWTRAGAAMQGEAELAAR
;
A
#
# COMPACT_ATOMS: atom_id res chain seq x y z
N MET A 1 32.79 -67.70 -10.16
CA MET A 1 32.73 -68.04 -11.61
C MET A 1 31.28 -67.80 -12.04
N SER A 2 30.90 -67.02 -13.05
CA SER A 2 31.52 -66.00 -13.95
C SER A 2 30.43 -65.55 -14.95
N ASP A 3 30.36 -64.33 -15.52
CA ASP A 3 31.19 -63.12 -15.49
C ASP A 3 30.31 -61.83 -15.59
N GLN A 4 30.91 -60.64 -15.66
CA GLN A 4 30.28 -59.31 -15.81
C GLN A 4 29.53 -59.08 -17.13
N ARG A 5 28.59 -58.10 -17.17
CA ARG A 5 28.74 -56.80 -17.89
C ARG A 5 27.50 -55.88 -17.90
N LYS A 6 27.77 -54.59 -17.61
CA LYS A 6 27.23 -53.33 -18.20
C LYS A 6 25.70 -53.04 -18.32
N ASN A 7 25.34 -51.94 -17.63
CA ASN A 7 24.59 -50.75 -18.10
C ASN A 7 23.05 -50.65 -18.13
N ARG A 8 22.62 -49.46 -17.64
CA ARG A 8 21.41 -48.63 -17.92
C ARG A 8 20.04 -48.95 -17.27
N ARG A 9 19.76 -48.11 -16.26
CA ARG A 9 18.53 -47.32 -15.97
C ARG A 9 17.12 -47.87 -16.30
N ALA A 10 16.29 -47.74 -15.25
CA ALA A 10 14.88 -47.27 -15.25
C ALA A 10 13.73 -48.30 -15.41
N ALA A 11 13.23 -48.72 -14.23
CA ALA A 11 11.83 -48.66 -13.81
C ALA A 11 10.72 -49.25 -14.70
N SER A 12 10.34 -50.50 -14.42
CA SER A 12 8.95 -50.92 -14.17
C SER A 12 8.95 -52.34 -13.61
N VAL A 13 8.22 -52.63 -12.53
CA VAL A 13 8.07 -53.98 -11.98
C VAL A 13 6.61 -54.37 -11.99
N CYS A 14 6.29 -55.46 -12.70
CA CYS A 14 4.96 -56.05 -12.68
C CYS A 14 5.02 -57.58 -12.53
N ARG A 15 4.42 -58.08 -11.44
CA ARG A 15 3.82 -59.41 -11.22
C ARG A 15 4.55 -60.71 -11.62
N ALA A 16 4.89 -61.51 -10.61
CA ALA A 16 4.36 -62.87 -10.33
C ALA A 16 5.18 -63.50 -9.16
N GLY A 17 4.70 -64.39 -8.29
CA GLY A 17 3.39 -65.01 -8.08
C GLY A 17 3.54 -66.38 -7.36
N LEU A 18 2.52 -66.83 -6.59
CA LEU A 18 2.43 -68.12 -5.83
C LEU A 18 3.20 -68.16 -4.48
N LEU A 19 2.70 -68.72 -3.35
CA LEU A 19 1.62 -69.71 -3.11
C LEU A 19 0.80 -69.48 -1.78
N SER A 20 -0.49 -69.85 -1.82
CA SER A 20 -1.40 -70.38 -0.75
C SER A 20 -1.61 -69.74 0.65
N LEU A 21 -2.74 -69.00 0.80
CA LEU A 21 -3.93 -69.18 1.72
C LEU A 21 -3.79 -69.81 3.14
N PRO A 22 -4.60 -69.41 4.16
CA PRO A 22 -6.08 -69.28 4.05
C PRO A 22 -6.82 -68.11 4.75
N LEU A 23 -8.08 -67.93 4.31
CA LEU A 23 -9.28 -67.32 4.94
C LEU A 23 -9.21 -65.92 5.59
N SER A 24 -9.79 -64.92 4.90
CA SER A 24 -11.15 -64.39 5.19
C SER A 24 -11.44 -63.14 4.33
N LEU A 25 -12.47 -63.17 3.46
CA LEU A 25 -12.84 -62.04 2.61
C LEU A 25 -14.35 -62.06 2.27
N ALA A 26 -14.91 -60.85 2.12
CA ALA A 26 -16.22 -60.52 1.52
C ALA A 26 -17.45 -60.95 2.37
N LEU A 27 -18.48 -60.11 2.51
CA LEU A 27 -19.13 -59.34 1.45
C LEU A 27 -19.71 -58.02 1.97
N LEU A 28 -19.66 -56.97 1.15
CA LEU A 28 -20.36 -55.71 1.37
C LEU A 28 -21.26 -55.45 0.16
N LEU A 29 -22.58 -55.70 0.27
CA LEU A 29 -23.62 -55.01 -0.53
C LEU A 29 -25.05 -55.34 -0.02
N THR A 30 -25.73 -54.29 0.46
CA THR A 30 -27.18 -54.00 0.34
C THR A 30 -28.30 -54.80 1.06
N VAL A 31 -29.30 -54.00 1.46
CA VAL A 31 -30.76 -54.21 1.72
C VAL A 31 -31.29 -54.63 3.11
N ILE A 32 -32.36 -53.91 3.52
CA ILE A 32 -33.38 -54.16 4.57
C ILE A 32 -32.92 -53.91 6.03
N LEU A 33 -33.19 -52.76 6.67
CA LEU A 33 -34.45 -52.18 7.20
C LEU A 33 -35.00 -52.91 8.46
N THR A 34 -35.22 -52.15 9.55
CA THR A 34 -35.73 -52.56 10.89
C THR A 34 -34.77 -53.45 11.72
N GLY A 35 -34.57 -53.27 13.04
CA GLY A 35 -34.98 -52.18 13.93
C GLY A 35 -35.22 -52.63 15.38
N VAL A 36 -34.24 -52.50 16.27
CA VAL A 36 -34.45 -52.52 17.75
C VAL A 36 -33.51 -51.49 18.40
N LEU A 37 -34.06 -50.66 19.27
CA LEU A 37 -33.31 -49.64 20.01
C LEU A 37 -32.48 -50.24 21.15
N ALA A 38 -31.21 -49.87 21.21
CA ALA A 38 -30.48 -49.74 22.48
C ALA A 38 -30.26 -48.24 22.73
N PRO A 39 -30.52 -47.71 23.94
CA PRO A 39 -30.35 -46.28 24.20
C PRO A 39 -28.85 -45.93 24.11
N ALA A 40 -28.51 -44.99 23.23
CA ALA A 40 -27.18 -44.43 23.21
C ALA A 40 -26.89 -43.80 24.57
N VAL A 41 -25.79 -44.20 25.22
CA VAL A 41 -25.28 -43.47 26.39
C VAL A 41 -24.89 -42.09 25.90
N GLN A 42 -25.75 -41.12 26.20
CA GLN A 42 -25.60 -39.75 25.78
C GLN A 42 -24.38 -39.17 26.51
N ALA A 43 -23.27 -39.03 25.78
CA ALA A 43 -22.08 -38.35 26.29
C ALA A 43 -22.54 -36.96 26.74
N ALA A 44 -22.35 -36.66 28.03
CA ALA A 44 -22.89 -35.44 28.62
C ALA A 44 -22.33 -34.22 27.88
N THR A 45 -23.23 -33.48 27.22
CA THR A 45 -22.89 -32.19 26.60
C THR A 45 -22.23 -31.32 27.67
N PRO A 46 -21.04 -30.72 27.42
CA PRO A 46 -20.47 -29.79 28.38
C PRO A 46 -21.49 -28.68 28.65
N ALA A 47 -21.66 -28.33 29.93
CA ALA A 47 -22.65 -27.34 30.33
C ALA A 47 -22.38 -26.01 29.60
N ALA A 48 -23.43 -25.37 29.08
CA ALA A 48 -23.31 -24.10 28.38
C ALA A 48 -22.64 -23.06 29.29
N GLN A 49 -21.47 -22.56 28.87
CA GLN A 49 -20.67 -21.58 29.62
C GLN A 49 -21.29 -20.18 29.55
N TRP A 50 -21.93 -19.87 28.42
CA TRP A 50 -22.48 -18.56 28.08
C TRP A 50 -24.00 -18.66 27.88
N PRO A 51 -24.74 -17.54 28.02
CA PRO A 51 -26.13 -17.48 27.58
C PRO A 51 -26.26 -17.74 26.07
N ASP A 52 -27.29 -18.49 25.68
CA ASP A 52 -27.67 -18.77 24.28
C ASP A 52 -28.98 -18.04 23.95
N TYR A 53 -28.96 -17.25 22.87
CA TYR A 53 -30.10 -16.48 22.39
C TYR A 53 -30.66 -17.08 21.10
N ARG A 54 -31.94 -17.44 21.10
CA ARG A 54 -32.66 -17.83 19.87
C ARG A 54 -33.66 -16.75 19.55
N ILE A 55 -33.42 -16.03 18.45
CA ILE A 55 -34.15 -14.83 18.08
C ILE A 55 -34.85 -15.07 16.74
N ALA A 56 -36.17 -14.94 16.72
CA ALA A 56 -36.97 -14.84 15.50
C ALA A 56 -37.54 -13.41 15.43
N ALA A 57 -37.03 -12.60 14.51
CA ALA A 57 -37.34 -11.19 14.39
C ALA A 57 -38.12 -10.85 13.12
N THR A 58 -38.97 -9.83 13.21
CA THR A 58 -39.67 -9.20 12.09
C THR A 58 -39.35 -7.70 12.08
N ILE A 59 -38.63 -7.23 11.06
CA ILE A 59 -38.46 -5.80 10.76
C ILE A 59 -39.55 -5.33 9.78
N ASP A 60 -40.05 -4.12 10.02
CA ASP A 60 -40.89 -3.36 9.10
C ASP A 60 -40.23 -1.99 8.82
N PRO A 61 -39.50 -1.86 7.69
CA PRO A 61 -38.87 -0.62 7.27
C PRO A 61 -39.85 0.54 7.05
N ALA A 62 -41.10 0.26 6.67
CA ALA A 62 -42.08 1.30 6.32
C ALA A 62 -42.70 1.97 7.55
N THR A 63 -42.72 1.29 8.70
CA THR A 63 -43.19 1.85 9.98
C THR A 63 -42.08 2.09 10.99
N HIS A 64 -40.81 1.86 10.61
CA HIS A 64 -39.64 1.90 11.48
C HIS A 64 -39.76 0.98 12.69
N ARG A 65 -40.35 -0.21 12.53
CA ARG A 65 -40.64 -1.14 13.64
C ARG A 65 -39.82 -2.42 13.62
N LEU A 66 -39.61 -2.94 14.82
CA LEU A 66 -39.09 -4.28 15.08
C LEU A 66 -40.06 -5.01 16.02
N ALA A 67 -40.31 -6.29 15.74
CA ALA A 67 -40.91 -7.24 16.65
C ALA A 67 -39.99 -8.47 16.77
N ALA A 68 -39.89 -9.09 17.94
CA ALA A 68 -39.04 -10.26 18.14
C ALA A 68 -39.65 -11.25 19.14
N ASP A 69 -39.61 -12.52 18.78
CA ASP A 69 -39.73 -13.66 19.70
C ASP A 69 -38.30 -14.11 20.08
N VAL A 70 -37.99 -14.07 21.36
CA VAL A 70 -36.66 -14.42 21.89
C VAL A 70 -36.79 -15.50 22.95
N THR A 71 -36.04 -16.59 22.80
CA THR A 71 -35.76 -17.53 23.89
C THR A 71 -34.32 -17.31 24.35
N VAL A 72 -34.14 -17.05 25.64
CA VAL A 72 -32.82 -16.95 26.28
C VAL A 72 -32.62 -18.18 27.15
N THR A 73 -31.52 -18.92 26.92
CA THR A 73 -31.08 -20.03 27.76
C THR A 73 -29.83 -19.62 28.52
N VAL A 74 -29.83 -19.72 29.85
CA VAL A 74 -28.69 -19.38 30.71
C VAL A 74 -27.87 -20.62 31.10
N PRO A 75 -26.59 -20.43 31.51
CA PRO A 75 -25.77 -21.50 32.08
C PRO A 75 -26.46 -22.25 33.22
N ALA A 76 -26.15 -23.54 33.37
CA ALA A 76 -26.78 -24.41 34.39
C ALA A 76 -26.59 -23.91 35.83
N ALA A 77 -25.53 -23.13 36.10
CA ALA A 77 -25.30 -22.48 37.39
C ALA A 77 -26.37 -21.43 37.77
N ALA A 78 -27.13 -20.93 36.79
CA ALA A 78 -28.23 -19.97 36.96
C ALA A 78 -29.63 -20.61 36.88
N ALA A 79 -29.72 -21.95 36.82
CA ALA A 79 -30.99 -22.67 36.76
C ALA A 79 -31.89 -22.37 37.98
N GLY A 80 -33.17 -22.09 37.74
CA GLY A 80 -34.14 -21.78 38.79
C GLY A 80 -33.89 -20.47 39.57
N GLN A 81 -32.98 -19.60 39.11
CA GLN A 81 -32.73 -18.31 39.74
C GLN A 81 -33.68 -17.21 39.23
N ALA A 82 -33.77 -16.12 39.99
CA ALA A 82 -34.33 -14.87 39.49
C ALA A 82 -33.26 -14.12 38.69
N LEU A 83 -33.52 -13.89 37.40
CA LEU A 83 -32.65 -13.15 36.49
C LEU A 83 -33.24 -11.76 36.25
N GLU A 84 -32.38 -10.78 35.99
CA GLU A 84 -32.75 -9.42 35.62
C GLU A 84 -32.13 -9.07 34.27
N PHE A 85 -32.88 -8.34 33.44
CA PHE A 85 -32.44 -7.89 32.13
C PHE A 85 -33.02 -6.52 31.75
N VAL A 86 -32.44 -5.90 30.73
CA VAL A 86 -32.89 -4.61 30.19
C VAL A 86 -33.19 -4.69 28.69
N LEU A 87 -34.12 -3.82 28.26
CA LEU A 87 -34.46 -3.49 26.88
C LEU A 87 -34.59 -1.97 26.78
N ALA A 88 -34.45 -1.40 25.57
CA ALA A 88 -34.75 0.03 25.38
C ALA A 88 -36.24 0.34 25.70
N GLY A 89 -36.52 1.53 26.26
CA GLY A 89 -37.82 1.90 26.82
C GLY A 89 -38.99 1.94 25.82
N ASN A 90 -38.66 1.99 24.53
CA ASN A 90 -39.53 1.95 23.35
C ASN A 90 -40.00 0.53 22.95
N PHE A 91 -39.52 -0.54 23.60
CA PHE A 91 -40.03 -1.90 23.40
C PHE A 91 -41.12 -2.26 24.44
N ALA A 92 -42.29 -2.66 23.95
CA ALA A 92 -43.37 -3.22 24.75
C ALA A 92 -43.28 -4.75 24.73
N VAL A 93 -43.31 -5.39 25.90
CA VAL A 93 -43.31 -6.86 26.03
C VAL A 93 -44.75 -7.36 26.18
N ASP A 94 -45.25 -8.08 25.19
CA ASP A 94 -46.66 -8.48 25.08
C ASP A 94 -46.91 -9.90 25.60
N ARG A 95 -45.90 -10.78 25.55
CA ARG A 95 -45.96 -12.17 26.01
C ARG A 95 -44.65 -12.57 26.66
N SER A 96 -44.72 -13.37 27.72
CA SER A 96 -43.55 -13.98 28.36
C SER A 96 -43.87 -15.35 28.96
N SER A 97 -42.86 -16.20 29.07
CA SER A 97 -42.92 -17.49 29.77
C SER A 97 -41.56 -17.80 30.41
N PRO A 98 -41.45 -17.90 31.75
CA PRO A 98 -42.48 -17.54 32.74
C PRO A 98 -42.79 -16.03 32.73
N ALA A 99 -43.79 -15.61 33.50
CA ALA A 99 -44.21 -14.20 33.57
C ALA A 99 -43.10 -13.29 34.13
N LEU A 100 -43.04 -12.06 33.60
CA LEU A 100 -42.07 -11.03 34.00
C LEU A 100 -42.63 -10.06 35.05
N GLU A 101 -41.76 -9.63 35.95
CA GLU A 101 -41.97 -8.45 36.81
C GLU A 101 -41.25 -7.25 36.17
N LYS A 102 -41.93 -6.13 35.91
CA LYS A 102 -41.28 -4.90 35.45
C LYS A 102 -40.77 -4.11 36.67
N LEU A 103 -39.49 -3.77 36.68
CA LEU A 103 -38.83 -3.07 37.79
C LEU A 103 -38.73 -1.56 37.53
N PRO A 104 -38.58 -0.73 38.58
CA PRO A 104 -38.07 0.62 38.44
C PRO A 104 -36.68 0.61 37.79
N ALA A 105 -36.38 1.62 36.97
CA ALA A 105 -35.01 1.87 36.51
C ALA A 105 -34.12 2.28 37.70
N ALA A 106 -32.89 1.77 37.74
CA ALA A 106 -31.88 2.12 38.73
C ALA A 106 -30.60 2.65 38.07
N ALA A 107 -29.84 3.45 38.81
CA ALA A 107 -28.54 3.93 38.35
C ALA A 107 -27.58 2.75 38.09
N GLY A 108 -26.97 2.73 36.89
CA GLY A 108 -26.09 1.66 36.44
C GLY A 108 -26.76 0.55 35.61
N ASP A 109 -28.08 0.61 35.38
CA ASP A 109 -28.79 -0.33 34.49
C ASP A 109 -28.53 -0.07 32.98
N GLU A 110 -27.75 0.96 32.64
CA GLU A 110 -27.62 1.53 31.28
C GLU A 110 -26.29 1.19 30.57
N ALA A 111 -25.51 0.23 31.09
CA ALA A 111 -24.08 0.09 30.81
C ALA A 111 -23.68 -1.04 29.82
N PHE A 112 -24.36 -1.20 28.67
CA PHE A 112 -23.72 -1.91 27.55
C PHE A 112 -22.55 -1.05 27.03
N SER A 113 -21.39 -1.69 26.85
CA SER A 113 -20.21 -1.11 26.22
C SER A 113 -19.56 -2.17 25.33
N GLY A 114 -19.54 -1.91 24.02
CA GLY A 114 -18.89 -2.72 23.01
C GLY A 114 -17.89 -1.89 22.21
N ILE A 115 -17.20 -2.52 21.25
CA ILE A 115 -16.18 -1.85 20.43
C ILE A 115 -16.74 -0.67 19.62
N ASN A 116 -18.01 -0.74 19.22
CA ASN A 116 -18.70 0.27 18.40
C ASN A 116 -19.57 1.26 19.21
N GLY A 117 -19.53 1.28 20.56
CA GLY A 117 -20.20 2.30 21.38
C GLY A 117 -20.86 1.81 22.67
N THR A 118 -21.62 2.71 23.31
CA THR A 118 -22.34 2.46 24.59
C THR A 118 -23.85 2.66 24.46
N SER A 119 -24.63 2.12 25.39
CA SER A 119 -26.10 2.32 25.44
C SER A 119 -26.56 3.64 26.08
N GLU A 120 -25.64 4.52 26.48
CA GLU A 120 -25.96 5.81 27.12
C GLU A 120 -26.85 6.71 26.24
N GLU A 121 -26.61 6.71 24.93
CA GLU A 121 -27.42 7.46 23.96
C GLU A 121 -28.85 6.92 23.85
N THR A 122 -29.00 5.59 23.80
CA THR A 122 -30.30 4.91 23.81
C THR A 122 -31.07 5.22 25.09
N ALA A 123 -30.41 5.10 26.25
CA ALA A 123 -31.02 5.43 27.52
C ALA A 123 -31.46 6.89 27.59
N ARG A 124 -30.64 7.84 27.11
CA ARG A 124 -30.99 9.27 27.06
C ARG A 124 -32.15 9.58 26.09
N ARG A 125 -32.23 8.92 24.93
CA ARG A 125 -33.23 9.20 23.87
C ARG A 125 -34.52 8.39 23.97
N ARG A 126 -34.51 7.23 24.64
CA ARG A 126 -35.62 6.27 24.67
C ARG A 126 -35.91 5.70 26.07
N GLY A 127 -35.05 5.95 27.06
CA GLY A 127 -35.11 5.32 28.37
C GLY A 127 -34.75 3.83 28.32
N VAL A 128 -34.75 3.19 29.49
CA VAL A 128 -34.50 1.74 29.64
C VAL A 128 -35.65 1.12 30.42
N SER A 129 -36.15 -0.02 29.94
CA SER A 129 -37.11 -0.86 30.66
C SER A 129 -36.38 -2.06 31.26
N ARG A 130 -36.39 -2.16 32.59
CA ARG A 130 -35.81 -3.28 33.34
C ARG A 130 -36.88 -4.29 33.74
N TYR A 131 -36.54 -5.56 33.63
CA TYR A 131 -37.42 -6.70 33.94
C TYR A 131 -36.70 -7.70 34.84
N ARG A 132 -37.48 -8.43 35.63
CA ARG A 132 -37.07 -9.63 36.37
C ARG A 132 -37.89 -10.83 35.91
N VAL A 133 -37.22 -11.97 35.79
CA VAL A 133 -37.82 -13.27 35.46
C VAL A 133 -37.37 -14.31 36.47
N THR A 134 -38.32 -14.98 37.12
CA THR A 134 -38.01 -16.07 38.07
C THR A 134 -38.16 -17.40 37.35
N LEU A 135 -37.05 -18.09 37.08
CA LEU A 135 -37.09 -19.38 36.41
C LEU A 135 -37.68 -20.46 37.33
N PRO A 136 -38.53 -21.38 36.82
CA PRO A 136 -38.94 -22.57 37.56
C PRO A 136 -37.74 -23.41 38.01
N ALA A 137 -37.90 -24.18 39.09
CA ALA A 137 -36.84 -25.06 39.60
C ALA A 137 -36.32 -26.02 38.51
N GLY A 138 -35.01 -25.99 38.25
CA GLY A 138 -34.36 -26.79 37.21
C GLY A 138 -34.51 -26.26 35.78
N ALA A 139 -35.32 -25.22 35.54
CA ALA A 139 -35.40 -24.57 34.23
C ALA A 139 -34.20 -23.62 34.02
N THR A 140 -33.67 -23.63 32.80
CA THR A 140 -32.54 -22.80 32.35
C THR A 140 -32.93 -21.77 31.30
N SER A 141 -34.21 -21.63 30.95
CA SER A 141 -34.64 -20.76 29.85
C SER A 141 -35.92 -19.99 30.14
N PHE A 142 -36.00 -18.77 29.61
CA PHE A 142 -37.23 -18.00 29.49
C PHE A 142 -37.46 -17.58 28.04
N SER A 143 -38.68 -17.21 27.69
CA SER A 143 -39.02 -16.68 26.37
C SER A 143 -39.92 -15.46 26.48
N LEU A 144 -39.80 -14.52 25.55
CA LEU A 144 -40.63 -13.32 25.46
C LEU A 144 -40.88 -12.91 24.01
N HIS A 145 -42.01 -12.24 23.80
CA HIS A 145 -42.33 -11.50 22.57
C HIS A 145 -42.46 -10.02 22.90
N TYR A 146 -41.84 -9.17 22.09
CA TYR A 146 -41.91 -7.72 22.23
C TYR A 146 -41.85 -7.00 20.90
N SER A 147 -42.38 -5.78 20.84
CA SER A 147 -42.28 -4.91 19.66
C SER A 147 -42.08 -3.44 20.01
N GLY A 148 -41.49 -2.67 19.10
CA GLY A 148 -41.13 -1.26 19.31
C GLY A 148 -40.77 -0.51 18.02
N LEU A 149 -40.62 0.80 18.14
CA LEU A 149 -40.05 1.67 17.09
C LEU A 149 -38.54 1.70 17.20
N VAL A 150 -37.82 1.71 16.08
CA VAL A 150 -36.36 1.87 16.03
C VAL A 150 -36.02 2.90 14.95
N ASP A 151 -35.99 4.17 15.35
CA ASP A 151 -36.05 5.35 14.47
C ASP A 151 -34.95 6.38 14.79
N MET A 152 -33.86 5.97 15.46
CA MET A 152 -32.82 6.90 15.90
C MET A 152 -31.94 7.30 14.71
N GLN A 153 -32.32 8.39 14.04
CA GLN A 153 -31.56 8.96 12.91
C GLN A 153 -30.09 9.23 13.29
N PRO A 154 -29.12 8.95 12.39
CA PRO A 154 -27.71 9.24 12.61
C PRO A 154 -27.44 10.73 12.90
N GLN A 155 -26.51 11.00 13.80
CA GLN A 155 -26.09 12.36 14.16
C GLN A 155 -24.59 12.52 14.00
N VAL A 156 -24.16 13.63 13.39
CA VAL A 156 -22.75 13.99 13.28
C VAL A 156 -22.23 14.48 14.63
N SER A 157 -21.12 13.93 15.10
CA SER A 157 -20.44 14.45 16.29
C SER A 157 -19.70 15.76 15.97
N GLU A 158 -19.91 16.80 16.76
CA GLU A 158 -19.28 18.13 16.57
C GLU A 158 -17.83 18.20 17.10
N GLN A 159 -17.30 17.15 17.72
CA GLN A 159 -15.97 17.18 18.36
C GLN A 159 -14.81 16.99 17.38
N GLU A 160 -14.14 18.10 17.03
CA GLU A 160 -12.75 18.25 16.49
C GLU A 160 -12.20 17.20 15.50
N TYR A 161 -13.03 16.47 14.77
CA TYR A 161 -12.56 15.49 13.79
C TYR A 161 -12.80 15.97 12.35
N ALA A 162 -11.71 16.07 11.58
CA ALA A 162 -11.71 16.59 10.20
C ALA A 162 -12.40 15.68 9.15
N ARG A 163 -13.16 14.67 9.59
CA ARG A 163 -14.02 13.80 8.77
C ARG A 163 -15.32 13.57 9.52
N SER A 164 -16.39 14.28 9.17
CA SER A 164 -17.68 14.20 9.85
C SER A 164 -18.31 12.80 9.71
N PHE A 165 -18.07 11.94 10.70
CA PHE A 165 -18.79 10.68 10.87
C PHE A 165 -20.11 10.92 11.58
N ALA A 166 -21.14 10.15 11.20
CA ALA A 166 -22.42 10.16 11.90
C ALA A 166 -22.65 8.82 12.60
N GLU A 167 -23.15 8.86 13.82
CA GLU A 167 -23.37 7.69 14.67
C GLU A 167 -24.87 7.55 14.99
N THR A 168 -25.32 6.32 15.17
CA THR A 168 -26.67 6.00 15.67
C THR A 168 -26.60 4.78 16.57
N PRO A 169 -27.35 4.74 17.69
CA PRO A 169 -27.48 3.53 18.48
C PRO A 169 -28.38 2.48 17.82
N GLY A 170 -29.16 2.82 16.80
CA GLY A 170 -29.97 1.86 16.04
C GLY A 170 -31.12 2.48 15.25
N ILE A 171 -31.33 1.99 14.02
CA ILE A 171 -32.31 2.50 13.05
C ILE A 171 -32.87 1.36 12.18
N VAL A 172 -34.17 1.40 11.90
CA VAL A 172 -34.89 0.63 10.88
C VAL A 172 -35.55 1.65 9.96
N ASP A 173 -35.18 1.70 8.68
CA ASP A 173 -35.60 2.72 7.72
C ASP A 173 -35.74 2.09 6.31
N PRO A 174 -36.55 2.63 5.38
CA PRO A 174 -36.62 2.09 4.01
C PRO A 174 -35.27 2.04 3.26
N LYS A 175 -34.26 2.81 3.69
CA LYS A 175 -32.88 2.75 3.17
C LYS A 175 -32.06 1.59 3.73
N GLY A 176 -32.43 1.04 4.87
CA GLY A 176 -31.69 -0.04 5.54
C GLY A 176 -31.94 -0.12 7.04
N VAL A 177 -31.24 -1.07 7.67
CA VAL A 177 -31.29 -1.34 9.10
C VAL A 177 -29.88 -1.35 9.68
N TYR A 178 -29.75 -0.85 10.91
CA TYR A 178 -28.60 -1.03 11.77
C TYR A 178 -29.07 -1.22 13.22
N LEU A 179 -28.69 -2.32 13.83
CA LEU A 179 -28.90 -2.65 15.23
C LEU A 179 -27.56 -3.11 15.82
N ALA A 180 -27.30 -2.75 17.07
CA ALA A 180 -26.10 -3.11 17.84
C ALA A 180 -26.49 -3.39 19.31
N GLY A 181 -25.58 -3.91 20.13
CA GLY A 181 -25.83 -4.11 21.56
C GLY A 181 -26.26 -2.82 22.27
N SER A 182 -25.76 -1.67 21.81
CA SER A 182 -26.13 -0.32 22.27
C SER A 182 -27.59 0.06 21.97
N THR A 183 -28.26 -0.55 20.99
CA THR A 183 -29.71 -0.35 20.76
C THR A 183 -30.56 -0.91 21.88
N LEU A 184 -30.02 -1.83 22.70
CA LEU A 184 -30.76 -2.66 23.66
C LEU A 184 -31.99 -3.34 23.01
N TRP A 185 -31.81 -3.82 21.76
CA TRP A 185 -32.87 -4.44 20.94
C TRP A 185 -33.13 -5.91 21.28
N TYR A 186 -32.25 -6.53 22.06
CA TYR A 186 -32.39 -7.87 22.62
C TYR A 186 -32.16 -7.84 24.14
N PRO A 187 -32.67 -8.84 24.90
CA PRO A 187 -32.60 -8.83 26.37
C PRO A 187 -31.17 -8.89 26.90
N GLN A 188 -30.64 -7.76 27.38
CA GLN A 188 -29.30 -7.71 27.97
C GLN A 188 -29.38 -8.17 29.44
N LEU A 189 -28.83 -9.34 29.78
CA LEU A 189 -28.83 -9.85 31.16
C LEU A 189 -27.89 -9.02 32.04
N THR A 190 -28.41 -8.51 33.16
CA THR A 190 -27.66 -7.64 34.09
C THR A 190 -27.30 -8.32 35.41
N ARG A 191 -28.18 -9.20 35.95
CA ARG A 191 -27.96 -9.92 37.21
C ARG A 191 -28.70 -11.27 37.24
N PRO A 192 -28.23 -12.27 38.03
CA PRO A 192 -26.88 -12.41 38.57
C PRO A 192 -25.85 -12.79 37.48
N VAL A 193 -26.32 -13.19 36.29
CA VAL A 193 -25.49 -13.41 35.10
C VAL A 193 -25.40 -12.11 34.31
N ALA A 194 -24.32 -11.37 34.45
CA ALA A 194 -23.98 -10.33 33.47
C ALA A 194 -23.47 -11.04 32.20
N SER A 195 -24.11 -10.80 31.06
CA SER A 195 -23.77 -11.50 29.81
C SER A 195 -22.55 -10.86 29.12
N GLU A 196 -21.35 -11.08 29.66
CA GLU A 196 -20.11 -10.55 29.07
C GLU A 196 -19.82 -11.10 27.66
N LEU A 197 -20.26 -12.33 27.37
CA LEU A 197 -20.24 -12.98 26.06
C LEU A 197 -21.48 -13.90 25.95
N MET A 198 -21.95 -14.16 24.72
CA MET A 198 -23.14 -14.96 24.41
C MET A 198 -22.99 -15.77 23.11
N THR A 199 -23.78 -16.82 22.94
CA THR A 199 -24.01 -17.46 21.62
C THR A 199 -25.40 -17.10 21.11
N TYR A 200 -25.63 -17.19 19.80
CA TYR A 200 -26.98 -17.02 19.27
C TYR A 200 -27.27 -17.81 17.98
N SER A 201 -28.56 -18.02 17.76
CA SER A 201 -29.16 -18.25 16.45
C SER A 201 -30.21 -17.18 16.15
N LEU A 202 -30.11 -16.57 14.98
CA LEU A 202 -30.94 -15.46 14.54
C LEU A 202 -31.64 -15.81 13.23
N GLU A 203 -32.95 -15.62 13.18
CA GLU A 203 -33.76 -15.65 11.96
C GLU A 203 -34.52 -14.32 11.85
N VAL A 204 -34.41 -13.64 10.70
CA VAL A 204 -35.08 -12.35 10.46
C VAL A 204 -35.80 -12.40 9.10
N ASN A 205 -36.98 -11.81 8.98
CA ASN A 205 -37.58 -11.59 7.66
C ASN A 205 -36.69 -10.66 6.82
N THR A 206 -36.45 -11.02 5.58
CA THR A 206 -35.88 -10.12 4.57
C THR A 206 -37.00 -9.59 3.68
N PRO A 207 -37.24 -8.27 3.64
CA PRO A 207 -38.04 -7.67 2.58
C PRO A 207 -37.50 -8.05 1.18
N ALA A 208 -38.32 -7.98 0.15
CA ALA A 208 -37.91 -8.37 -1.21
C ALA A 208 -36.72 -7.49 -1.68
N GLY A 209 -35.65 -8.13 -2.16
CA GLY A 209 -34.42 -7.45 -2.56
C GLY A 209 -33.52 -6.97 -1.42
N TRP A 210 -33.82 -7.33 -0.17
CA TRP A 210 -32.97 -7.01 0.98
C TRP A 210 -32.01 -8.15 1.33
N HIS A 211 -30.83 -7.76 1.80
CA HIS A 211 -29.86 -8.63 2.48
C HIS A 211 -29.65 -8.09 3.90
N LEU A 212 -29.68 -8.99 4.88
CA LEU A 212 -29.44 -8.68 6.29
C LEU A 212 -28.26 -9.49 6.81
N ILE A 213 -27.23 -8.80 7.31
CA ILE A 213 -25.95 -9.35 7.73
C ILE A 213 -25.81 -9.21 9.24
N ALA A 214 -25.45 -10.31 9.90
CA ALA A 214 -25.10 -10.35 11.31
C ALA A 214 -23.74 -11.08 11.49
N PRO A 215 -23.19 -11.08 12.71
CA PRO A 215 -22.03 -11.91 13.05
C PRO A 215 -22.22 -13.41 12.77
N GLY A 216 -21.11 -14.09 12.48
CA GLY A 216 -21.05 -15.55 12.35
C GLY A 216 -21.30 -16.09 10.93
N ASN A 217 -21.81 -17.32 10.88
CA ASN A 217 -22.01 -18.13 9.69
C ASN A 217 -23.51 -18.18 9.35
N GLY A 218 -23.87 -18.09 8.06
CA GLY A 218 -25.26 -17.97 7.67
C GLY A 218 -25.49 -17.47 6.24
N VAL A 219 -26.73 -17.06 5.96
CA VAL A 219 -27.17 -16.48 4.69
C VAL A 219 -27.89 -15.16 4.92
N SER A 220 -27.58 -14.17 4.08
CA SER A 220 -28.10 -12.80 4.20
C SER A 220 -29.52 -12.63 3.64
N SER A 221 -29.96 -13.52 2.74
CA SER A 221 -31.32 -13.57 2.20
C SER A 221 -31.62 -15.00 1.72
N GLY A 222 -32.44 -15.75 2.45
CA GLY A 222 -32.83 -17.12 2.12
C GLY A 222 -33.98 -17.20 1.11
N SER A 223 -34.11 -18.33 0.41
CA SER A 223 -35.17 -18.55 -0.59
C SER A 223 -36.60 -18.50 -0.05
N ASP A 224 -36.77 -18.60 1.27
CA ASP A 224 -38.04 -18.45 1.99
C ASP A 224 -38.26 -17.02 2.53
N GLY A 225 -37.46 -16.04 2.08
CA GLY A 225 -37.58 -14.64 2.49
C GLY A 225 -37.07 -14.36 3.90
N LYS A 226 -36.04 -15.11 4.35
CA LYS A 226 -35.46 -14.96 5.68
C LYS A 226 -33.93 -14.99 5.68
N ALA A 227 -33.31 -14.03 6.36
CA ALA A 227 -31.91 -14.09 6.75
C ALA A 227 -31.72 -15.03 7.95
N ARG A 228 -30.60 -15.76 8.00
CA ARG A 228 -30.27 -16.69 9.09
C ARG A 228 -28.81 -16.63 9.45
N TRP A 229 -28.51 -16.50 10.74
CA TRP A 229 -27.15 -16.37 11.26
C TRP A 229 -26.96 -17.18 12.55
N THR A 230 -25.77 -17.76 12.71
CA THR A 230 -25.36 -18.53 13.89
C THR A 230 -23.89 -18.29 14.18
N THR A 231 -23.49 -18.22 15.45
CA THR A 231 -22.08 -17.99 15.81
C THR A 231 -21.34 -19.31 16.08
N PRO A 232 -20.13 -19.53 15.49
CA PRO A 232 -19.32 -20.72 15.77
C PRO A 232 -18.59 -20.65 17.12
N SER A 233 -18.61 -19.49 17.78
CA SER A 233 -18.08 -19.24 19.12
C SER A 233 -18.91 -18.15 19.81
N ALA A 234 -18.63 -17.88 21.09
CA ALA A 234 -19.26 -16.77 21.79
C ALA A 234 -18.83 -15.41 21.20
N VAL A 235 -19.72 -14.42 21.28
CA VAL A 235 -19.56 -13.02 20.85
C VAL A 235 -19.97 -12.06 21.97
N ASP A 236 -19.52 -10.81 21.93
CA ASP A 236 -19.86 -9.77 22.90
C ASP A 236 -21.14 -9.00 22.56
N GLU A 237 -21.53 -8.92 21.29
CA GLU A 237 -22.82 -8.35 20.88
C GLU A 237 -23.50 -9.07 19.70
N ILE A 238 -24.83 -8.90 19.62
CA ILE A 238 -25.65 -9.29 18.46
C ILE A 238 -25.96 -8.02 17.67
N SER A 239 -25.18 -7.79 16.61
CA SER A 239 -25.42 -6.72 15.63
C SER A 239 -26.18 -7.24 14.40
N LEU A 240 -26.91 -6.34 13.74
CA LEU A 240 -27.62 -6.60 12.49
C LEU A 240 -27.53 -5.36 11.60
N ALA A 241 -26.93 -5.49 10.42
CA ALA A 241 -26.86 -4.40 9.43
C ALA A 241 -27.34 -4.90 8.06
N GLY A 242 -27.94 -4.04 7.26
CA GLY A 242 -28.37 -4.42 5.91
C GLY A 242 -29.38 -3.48 5.29
N GLY A 243 -30.00 -3.90 4.20
CA GLY A 243 -30.90 -3.07 3.42
C GLY A 243 -31.13 -3.61 2.01
N PRO A 244 -31.68 -2.79 1.09
CA PRO A 244 -31.68 -3.07 -0.33
C PRO A 244 -30.23 -3.02 -0.84
N LEU A 245 -29.69 -4.19 -1.19
CA LEU A 245 -28.27 -4.42 -1.47
C LEU A 245 -28.12 -5.44 -2.61
N VAL A 246 -26.99 -5.36 -3.31
CA VAL A 246 -26.53 -6.31 -4.34
C VAL A 246 -25.37 -7.10 -3.76
N GLU A 247 -25.52 -8.43 -3.69
CA GLU A 247 -24.51 -9.35 -3.18
C GLU A 247 -23.52 -9.81 -4.26
N TYR A 248 -22.23 -9.80 -3.91
CA TYR A 248 -21.13 -10.39 -4.65
C TYR A 248 -20.34 -11.30 -3.72
N SER A 249 -19.85 -12.44 -4.21
CA SER A 249 -19.03 -13.35 -3.40
C SER A 249 -17.96 -14.08 -4.19
N ALA A 250 -16.88 -14.46 -3.50
CA ALA A 250 -15.79 -15.27 -4.04
C ALA A 250 -15.22 -16.20 -2.96
N ARG A 251 -14.81 -17.41 -3.35
CA ARG A 251 -14.21 -18.38 -2.42
C ARG A 251 -12.72 -18.14 -2.26
N THR A 252 -12.28 -17.96 -1.01
CA THR A 252 -10.87 -17.80 -0.63
C THR A 252 -10.46 -18.94 0.31
N GLY A 253 -10.05 -20.05 -0.30
CA GLY A 253 -9.80 -21.30 0.42
C GLY A 253 -11.11 -21.91 0.92
N LYS A 254 -11.26 -22.03 2.25
CA LYS A 254 -12.51 -22.51 2.89
C LYS A 254 -13.50 -21.38 3.19
N ILE A 255 -13.05 -20.14 3.15
CA ILE A 255 -13.80 -18.95 3.57
C ILE A 255 -14.47 -18.34 2.34
N GLU A 256 -15.64 -17.74 2.51
CA GLU A 256 -16.28 -16.91 1.50
C GLU A 256 -16.01 -15.43 1.77
N ALA A 257 -15.37 -14.75 0.82
CA ALA A 257 -15.34 -13.30 0.79
C ALA A 257 -16.67 -12.82 0.19
N GLN A 258 -17.30 -11.83 0.82
CA GLN A 258 -18.58 -11.26 0.40
C GLN A 258 -18.47 -9.73 0.32
N VAL A 259 -19.20 -9.12 -0.62
CA VAL A 259 -19.36 -7.67 -0.72
C VAL A 259 -20.83 -7.37 -1.01
N TYR A 260 -21.41 -6.46 -0.23
CA TYR A 260 -22.77 -5.99 -0.41
C TYR A 260 -22.74 -4.48 -0.71
N LEU A 261 -23.31 -4.08 -1.86
CA LEU A 261 -23.34 -2.69 -2.32
C LEU A 261 -24.79 -2.22 -2.53
N HIS A 262 -25.10 -0.95 -2.34
CA HIS A 262 -26.43 -0.40 -2.63
C HIS A 262 -26.73 -0.32 -4.13
N GLU A 263 -25.70 -0.11 -4.95
CA GLU A 263 -25.78 -0.08 -6.40
C GLU A 263 -24.89 -1.18 -7.01
N ALA A 264 -25.25 -1.65 -8.21
CA ALA A 264 -24.51 -2.71 -8.86
C ALA A 264 -23.17 -2.21 -9.43
N ASP A 265 -22.08 -2.34 -8.65
CA ASP A 265 -20.71 -2.09 -9.10
C ASP A 265 -19.82 -3.35 -8.96
N PRO A 266 -19.79 -4.23 -9.97
CA PRO A 266 -18.96 -5.44 -9.96
C PRO A 266 -17.45 -5.16 -9.90
N ALA A 267 -17.01 -3.99 -10.39
CA ALA A 267 -15.59 -3.64 -10.41
C ALA A 267 -15.10 -3.27 -9.01
N LEU A 268 -15.87 -2.43 -8.29
CA LEU A 268 -15.61 -2.10 -6.90
C LEU A 268 -15.69 -3.35 -6.01
N ALA A 269 -16.72 -4.18 -6.22
CA ALA A 269 -16.87 -5.44 -5.48
C ALA A 269 -15.67 -6.37 -5.67
N GLN A 270 -15.18 -6.54 -6.91
CA GLN A 270 -14.02 -7.40 -7.17
C GLN A 270 -12.74 -6.91 -6.47
N LYS A 271 -12.49 -5.58 -6.42
CA LYS A 271 -11.32 -5.03 -5.70
C LYS A 271 -11.37 -5.35 -4.21
N TYR A 272 -12.55 -5.30 -3.61
CA TYR A 272 -12.74 -5.70 -2.23
C TYR A 272 -12.61 -7.21 -2.01
N LEU A 273 -13.22 -8.05 -2.84
CA LEU A 273 -13.07 -9.52 -2.77
C LEU A 273 -11.60 -9.97 -2.85
N ASP A 274 -10.83 -9.38 -3.76
CA ASP A 274 -9.40 -9.66 -3.92
C ASP A 274 -8.60 -9.19 -2.69
N ALA A 275 -8.90 -8.01 -2.15
CA ALA A 275 -8.30 -7.52 -0.91
C ALA A 275 -8.63 -8.42 0.29
N THR A 276 -9.90 -8.83 0.45
CA THR A 276 -10.33 -9.80 1.47
C THR A 276 -9.50 -11.08 1.39
N SER A 277 -9.38 -11.67 0.18
CA SER A 277 -8.62 -12.91 -0.01
C SER A 277 -7.13 -12.77 0.33
N ARG A 278 -6.52 -11.62 0.03
CA ARG A 278 -5.10 -11.36 0.34
C ARG A 278 -4.90 -11.20 1.85
N TYR A 279 -5.66 -10.35 2.51
CA TYR A 279 -5.49 -10.08 3.93
C TYR A 279 -5.91 -11.25 4.82
N LEU A 280 -6.99 -11.97 4.49
CA LEU A 280 -7.36 -13.19 5.23
C LEU A 280 -6.26 -14.25 5.18
N ARG A 281 -5.55 -14.41 4.05
CA ARG A 281 -4.39 -15.31 3.95
C ARG A 281 -3.22 -14.82 4.81
N MET A 282 -2.83 -13.55 4.65
CA MET A 282 -1.73 -12.94 5.43
C MET A 282 -1.92 -13.13 6.95
N TYR A 283 -3.10 -12.79 7.47
CA TYR A 283 -3.39 -12.94 8.90
C TYR A 283 -3.59 -14.39 9.34
N SER A 284 -4.13 -15.26 8.46
CA SER A 284 -4.24 -16.70 8.77
C SER A 284 -2.87 -17.39 8.88
N GLU A 285 -1.89 -16.95 8.09
CA GLU A 285 -0.51 -17.44 8.14
C GLU A 285 0.28 -16.82 9.31
N LEU A 286 0.04 -15.53 9.62
CA LEU A 286 0.73 -14.82 10.70
C LEU A 286 0.25 -15.22 12.11
N ILE A 287 -1.06 -15.44 12.30
CA ILE A 287 -1.70 -15.59 13.62
C ILE A 287 -2.33 -16.99 13.76
N GLY A 288 -3.13 -17.42 12.77
CA GLY A 288 -3.81 -18.70 12.79
C GLY A 288 -5.17 -18.67 12.09
N PRO A 289 -5.85 -19.82 11.93
CA PRO A 289 -7.02 -19.94 11.07
C PRO A 289 -8.13 -18.93 11.39
N TYR A 290 -8.61 -18.24 10.36
CA TYR A 290 -9.74 -17.31 10.45
C TYR A 290 -10.97 -17.96 11.14
N PRO A 291 -11.66 -17.24 12.04
CA PRO A 291 -12.66 -17.86 12.93
C PRO A 291 -14.02 -18.21 12.30
N TYR A 292 -14.39 -17.63 11.16
CA TYR A 292 -15.72 -17.74 10.56
C TYR A 292 -15.70 -18.39 9.16
N GLU A 293 -16.86 -18.74 8.63
CA GLU A 293 -17.00 -19.25 7.25
C GLU A 293 -17.07 -18.13 6.20
N LYS A 294 -17.36 -16.89 6.60
CA LYS A 294 -17.37 -15.72 5.72
C LYS A 294 -16.71 -14.49 6.33
N PHE A 295 -16.23 -13.58 5.49
CA PHE A 295 -16.00 -12.17 5.81
C PHE A 295 -16.71 -11.30 4.79
N ALA A 296 -17.49 -10.31 5.23
CA ALA A 296 -18.21 -9.40 4.35
C ALA A 296 -17.74 -7.94 4.47
N LEU A 297 -17.58 -7.25 3.34
CA LEU A 297 -17.79 -5.80 3.29
C LEU A 297 -19.28 -5.53 3.09
N VAL A 298 -19.84 -4.60 3.87
CA VAL A 298 -21.20 -4.08 3.69
C VAL A 298 -21.09 -2.56 3.46
N GLU A 299 -21.59 -2.09 2.33
CA GLU A 299 -21.83 -0.66 2.10
C GLU A 299 -22.99 -0.20 3.00
N ASN A 300 -22.79 0.91 3.69
CA ASN A 300 -23.80 1.50 4.55
C ASN A 300 -24.56 2.63 3.84
N PHE A 301 -25.76 2.96 4.32
CA PHE A 301 -26.56 4.07 3.80
C PHE A 301 -26.19 5.45 4.41
N TRP A 302 -25.12 5.51 5.22
CA TRP A 302 -24.49 6.75 5.68
C TRP A 302 -22.97 6.56 5.97
N GLU A 303 -22.21 7.66 6.05
CA GLU A 303 -20.76 7.61 6.23
C GLU A 303 -20.36 7.03 7.60
N THR A 304 -19.62 5.91 7.57
CA THR A 304 -19.26 5.07 8.73
C THR A 304 -17.95 4.32 8.51
N GLY A 305 -17.40 3.78 9.59
CA GLY A 305 -16.38 2.74 9.55
C GLY A 305 -16.43 1.92 10.84
N TYR A 306 -17.11 0.78 10.81
CA TYR A 306 -17.25 -0.12 11.96
C TYR A 306 -16.71 -1.53 11.66
N GLY A 307 -15.97 -2.08 12.61
CA GLY A 307 -15.52 -3.46 12.62
C GLY A 307 -16.48 -4.34 13.41
N MET A 308 -17.00 -5.40 12.78
CA MET A 308 -17.90 -6.37 13.40
C MET A 308 -17.29 -7.78 13.30
N PRO A 309 -17.68 -8.73 14.16
CA PRO A 309 -17.26 -10.11 13.96
C PRO A 309 -17.84 -10.62 12.62
N SER A 310 -16.97 -11.13 11.74
CA SER A 310 -17.27 -11.62 10.38
C SER A 310 -17.72 -10.59 9.32
N TYR A 311 -17.75 -9.28 9.60
CA TYR A 311 -17.99 -8.26 8.57
C TYR A 311 -17.51 -6.86 8.97
N THR A 312 -17.46 -5.93 8.02
CA THR A 312 -17.25 -4.50 8.29
C THR A 312 -18.31 -3.66 7.56
N LEU A 313 -18.72 -2.56 8.19
CA LEU A 313 -19.72 -1.63 7.67
C LEU A 313 -19.02 -0.30 7.36
N LEU A 314 -18.93 0.04 6.07
CA LEU A 314 -18.21 1.22 5.60
C LEU A 314 -19.14 2.17 4.83
N GLY A 315 -18.87 3.47 4.96
CA GLY A 315 -19.61 4.54 4.29
C GLY A 315 -19.50 4.52 2.76
N PRO A 316 -20.51 5.03 2.04
CA PRO A 316 -20.56 4.95 0.57
C PRO A 316 -19.44 5.78 -0.09
N GLN A 317 -19.12 6.99 0.39
CA GLN A 317 -17.96 7.71 -0.14
C GLN A 317 -16.65 7.01 0.25
N ILE A 318 -16.59 6.47 1.46
CA ILE A 318 -15.39 5.79 1.99
C ILE A 318 -14.99 4.59 1.15
N ILE A 319 -15.91 3.69 0.80
CA ILE A 319 -15.55 2.50 0.01
C ILE A 319 -15.03 2.84 -1.39
N ARG A 320 -15.33 4.03 -1.92
CA ARG A 320 -14.88 4.50 -3.23
C ARG A 320 -13.50 5.19 -3.16
N PHE A 321 -12.94 5.43 -1.97
CA PHE A 321 -11.58 5.96 -1.82
C PHE A 321 -10.53 4.84 -1.95
N PRO A 322 -9.63 4.88 -2.96
CA PRO A 322 -8.84 3.69 -3.26
C PRO A 322 -7.79 3.32 -2.21
N PHE A 323 -7.31 4.31 -1.43
CA PHE A 323 -6.35 4.08 -0.35
C PHE A 323 -6.93 3.23 0.81
N ILE A 324 -8.26 3.11 0.93
CA ILE A 324 -8.91 2.34 1.99
C ILE A 324 -8.53 0.86 1.93
N LEU A 325 -8.36 0.32 0.71
CA LEU A 325 -7.92 -1.06 0.47
C LEU A 325 -6.54 -1.35 1.07
N THR A 326 -5.68 -0.34 1.22
CA THR A 326 -4.30 -0.44 1.75
C THR A 326 -4.10 0.28 3.08
N SER A 327 -5.15 0.81 3.70
CA SER A 327 -5.07 1.45 5.03
C SER A 327 -6.07 0.86 6.02
N SER A 328 -7.34 1.22 5.95
CA SER A 328 -8.32 0.93 7.00
C SER A 328 -8.98 -0.42 6.81
N TYR A 329 -9.23 -0.86 5.56
CA TYR A 329 -9.84 -2.17 5.30
C TYR A 329 -9.05 -3.36 5.88
N PRO A 330 -7.71 -3.44 5.76
CA PRO A 330 -6.94 -4.50 6.42
C PRO A 330 -6.94 -4.41 7.96
N HIS A 331 -7.21 -3.25 8.55
CA HIS A 331 -7.40 -3.07 10.00
C HIS A 331 -8.71 -3.74 10.45
N GLU A 332 -9.82 -3.45 9.75
CA GLU A 332 -11.14 -4.04 10.04
C GLU A 332 -11.16 -5.57 9.85
N ILE A 333 -10.44 -6.08 8.84
CA ILE A 333 -10.27 -7.53 8.67
C ILE A 333 -9.53 -8.12 9.88
N LEU A 334 -8.44 -7.49 10.34
CA LEU A 334 -7.62 -7.99 11.44
C LEU A 334 -8.37 -8.03 12.78
N HIS A 335 -9.35 -7.15 13.00
CA HIS A 335 -10.18 -7.21 14.20
C HIS A 335 -10.91 -8.56 14.38
N ASN A 336 -11.04 -9.37 13.33
CA ASN A 336 -11.59 -10.72 13.43
C ASN A 336 -10.70 -11.67 14.26
N TRP A 337 -9.43 -11.35 14.50
CA TRP A 337 -8.59 -12.03 15.48
C TRP A 337 -8.59 -11.29 16.82
N TRP A 338 -8.45 -9.96 16.79
CA TRP A 338 -8.31 -9.09 17.96
C TRP A 338 -9.53 -8.17 18.15
N GLY A 339 -10.23 -8.29 19.28
CA GLY A 339 -11.49 -7.58 19.52
C GLY A 339 -12.71 -8.44 19.18
N ASN A 340 -12.75 -9.08 18.00
CA ASN A 340 -13.89 -9.91 17.55
C ASN A 340 -13.62 -11.43 17.60
N SER A 341 -12.67 -11.90 18.41
CA SER A 341 -12.51 -13.33 18.73
C SER A 341 -11.71 -13.57 20.00
N VAL A 342 -10.58 -12.88 20.18
CA VAL A 342 -10.03 -12.62 21.51
C VAL A 342 -10.58 -11.25 21.92
N TYR A 343 -11.56 -11.24 22.82
CA TYR A 343 -12.27 -10.03 23.21
C TYR A 343 -11.45 -9.21 24.21
N VAL A 344 -11.72 -7.91 24.29
CA VAL A 344 -11.02 -7.02 25.21
C VAL A 344 -11.65 -7.10 26.60
N ASP A 345 -10.84 -7.28 27.64
CA ASP A 345 -11.23 -6.88 28.99
C ASP A 345 -11.06 -5.35 29.12
N TYR A 346 -12.14 -4.63 28.84
CA TYR A 346 -12.14 -3.17 28.93
C TYR A 346 -11.87 -2.67 30.36
N ALA A 347 -12.06 -3.46 31.42
CA ALA A 347 -11.78 -2.99 32.78
C ALA A 347 -10.27 -2.84 33.04
N SER A 348 -9.42 -3.67 32.42
CA SER A 348 -7.96 -3.66 32.58
C SER A 348 -7.17 -3.01 31.43
N GLY A 349 -7.85 -2.53 30.39
CA GLY A 349 -7.26 -1.69 29.33
C GLY A 349 -7.31 -2.30 27.94
N ASN A 350 -7.63 -1.46 26.95
CA ASN A 350 -7.74 -1.88 25.56
C ASN A 350 -6.36 -2.04 24.88
N TRP A 351 -5.86 -3.27 24.83
CA TRP A 351 -4.64 -3.66 24.10
C TRP A 351 -4.86 -3.86 22.59
N CYS A 352 -6.11 -4.06 22.16
CA CYS A 352 -6.48 -4.47 20.82
C CYS A 352 -6.13 -3.41 19.79
N GLU A 353 -6.61 -2.17 19.97
CA GLU A 353 -6.41 -1.08 19.00
C GLU A 353 -4.95 -0.87 18.58
N GLY A 354 -4.04 -0.84 19.55
CA GLY A 354 -2.62 -0.67 19.28
C GLY A 354 -1.96 -1.89 18.66
N LEU A 355 -2.43 -3.12 18.97
CA LEU A 355 -1.95 -4.33 18.31
C LEU A 355 -2.44 -4.41 16.86
N THR A 356 -3.72 -4.09 16.62
CA THR A 356 -4.32 -4.05 15.28
C THR A 356 -3.65 -2.98 14.42
N ALA A 357 -3.47 -1.77 14.94
CA ALA A 357 -2.71 -0.71 14.26
C ALA A 357 -1.22 -1.10 14.02
N TYR A 358 -0.61 -1.88 14.91
CA TYR A 358 0.75 -2.36 14.70
C TYR A 358 0.85 -3.39 13.56
N LEU A 359 -0.12 -4.31 13.48
CA LEU A 359 -0.13 -5.43 12.55
C LEU A 359 -0.86 -5.15 11.22
N ALA A 360 -1.56 -4.01 11.11
CA ALA A 360 -2.15 -3.49 9.87
C ALA A 360 -1.43 -2.21 9.43
N ASP A 361 -1.75 -1.06 10.05
CA ASP A 361 -1.30 0.28 9.62
C ASP A 361 0.23 0.42 9.56
N HIS A 362 0.91 0.07 10.66
CA HIS A 362 2.38 0.13 10.73
C HIS A 362 3.01 -0.94 9.83
N LEU A 363 2.50 -2.17 9.87
CA LEU A 363 3.06 -3.27 9.10
C LEU A 363 3.03 -2.98 7.60
N LEU A 364 1.93 -2.47 7.05
CA LEU A 364 1.84 -2.13 5.63
C LEU A 364 2.80 -1.00 5.25
N LYS A 365 3.03 -0.02 6.14
CA LYS A 365 4.11 0.96 5.96
C LYS A 365 5.50 0.36 6.10
N GLU A 366 5.70 -0.68 6.90
CA GLU A 366 6.96 -1.43 6.93
C GLU A 366 7.22 -2.19 5.61
N VAL A 367 6.19 -2.77 4.98
CA VAL A 367 6.29 -3.36 3.62
C VAL A 367 6.74 -2.31 2.60
N GLU A 368 6.08 -1.13 2.60
CA GLU A 368 6.45 0.04 1.78
C GLU A 368 7.85 0.60 2.11
N GLY A 369 8.49 0.15 3.19
CA GLY A 369 9.78 0.66 3.65
C GLY A 369 9.72 1.97 4.45
N GLN A 370 8.51 2.44 4.78
CA GLN A 370 8.20 3.65 5.55
C GLN A 370 7.96 3.38 7.04
N GLY A 371 8.42 2.21 7.52
CA GLY A 371 8.16 1.75 8.89
C GLY A 371 8.79 2.63 9.97
N ALA A 372 9.93 3.29 9.69
CA ALA A 372 10.59 4.21 10.61
C ALA A 372 9.87 5.58 10.66
N GLU A 373 9.43 6.08 9.51
CA GLU A 373 8.63 7.30 9.40
C GLU A 373 7.30 7.18 10.13
N TYR A 374 6.59 6.05 10.00
CA TYR A 374 5.35 5.83 10.75
C TYR A 374 5.59 5.81 12.28
N ARG A 375 6.69 5.21 12.74
CA ARG A 375 7.06 5.25 14.18
C ARG A 375 7.40 6.67 14.62
N ARG A 376 8.25 7.40 13.88
CA ARG A 376 8.56 8.82 14.13
C ARG A 376 7.30 9.68 14.21
N ASP A 377 6.38 9.53 13.26
CA ASP A 377 5.16 10.33 13.19
C ASP A 377 4.15 9.94 14.29
N THR A 378 4.26 8.73 14.83
CA THR A 378 3.54 8.29 16.04
C THR A 378 4.14 8.92 17.32
N LEU A 379 5.47 8.95 17.47
CA LEU A 379 6.13 9.68 18.56
C LEU A 379 5.86 11.20 18.47
N LYS A 380 5.78 11.75 17.25
CA LYS A 380 5.41 13.14 16.99
C LYS A 380 3.98 13.44 17.47
N ARG A 381 2.99 12.57 17.18
CA ARG A 381 1.62 12.71 17.70
C ARG A 381 1.58 12.70 19.23
N TYR A 382 2.30 11.79 19.89
CA TYR A 382 2.37 11.76 21.35
C TYR A 382 2.99 13.05 21.93
N ARG A 383 4.09 13.53 21.36
CA ARG A 383 4.72 14.81 21.72
C ARG A 383 3.76 16.00 21.58
N ASP A 384 3.04 16.07 20.46
CA ASP A 384 2.21 17.22 20.10
C ASP A 384 0.87 17.26 20.87
N PHE A 385 0.31 16.11 21.26
CA PHE A 385 -1.05 16.04 21.83
C PHE A 385 -1.17 15.49 23.26
N ALA A 386 -0.22 14.69 23.76
CA ALA A 386 -0.36 14.00 25.06
C ALA A 386 0.76 14.32 26.06
N ALA A 387 2.00 14.49 25.59
CA ALA A 387 3.20 14.54 26.46
C ALA A 387 3.23 15.70 27.48
N SER A 388 2.58 16.83 27.18
CA SER A 388 2.47 17.96 28.12
C SER A 388 1.23 17.90 29.02
N SER A 389 0.15 17.28 28.52
CA SER A 389 -1.18 17.26 29.12
C SER A 389 -2.05 16.27 28.34
N GLY A 390 -2.63 15.27 29.01
CA GLY A 390 -3.50 14.28 28.36
C GLY A 390 -2.91 12.87 28.23
N ASP A 391 -1.73 12.61 28.79
CA ASP A 391 -1.19 11.25 28.93
C ASP A 391 -1.76 10.50 30.16
N PHE A 392 -1.92 9.18 30.03
CA PHE A 392 -2.53 8.28 31.02
C PHE A 392 -1.99 6.84 30.89
N PRO A 393 -2.10 5.97 31.91
CA PRO A 393 -1.73 4.56 31.83
C PRO A 393 -2.59 3.79 30.80
N LEU A 394 -2.00 2.86 30.03
CA LEU A 394 -2.76 2.07 29.04
C LEU A 394 -3.85 1.21 29.68
N ARG A 395 -3.70 0.81 30.95
CA ARG A 395 -4.76 0.13 31.71
C ARG A 395 -6.05 0.95 31.87
N GLU A 396 -5.98 2.27 31.66
CA GLU A 396 -7.11 3.20 31.72
C GLU A 396 -7.68 3.51 30.32
N PHE A 397 -7.03 3.04 29.23
CA PHE A 397 -7.56 3.20 27.88
C PHE A 397 -8.81 2.34 27.64
N ARG A 398 -9.83 2.93 27.00
CA ARG A 398 -11.08 2.27 26.61
C ARG A 398 -11.31 2.42 25.10
N SER A 399 -11.44 3.66 24.65
CA SER A 399 -11.67 4.07 23.27
C SER A 399 -11.06 5.46 23.00
N ARG A 400 -10.82 5.77 21.72
CA ARG A 400 -10.42 7.12 21.30
C ARG A 400 -11.59 8.10 21.42
N HIS A 401 -11.29 9.32 21.85
CA HIS A 401 -12.23 10.45 21.90
C HIS A 401 -11.54 11.81 21.76
N SER A 402 -10.23 11.82 21.48
CA SER A 402 -9.40 13.01 21.26
C SER A 402 -8.05 12.62 20.65
N ALA A 403 -7.32 13.56 20.04
CA ALA A 403 -5.97 13.32 19.51
C ALA A 403 -4.98 12.84 20.60
N ALA A 404 -5.13 13.29 21.84
CA ALA A 404 -4.34 12.83 22.98
C ALA A 404 -4.59 11.33 23.27
N THR A 405 -5.86 10.93 23.30
CA THR A 405 -6.26 9.54 23.60
C THR A 405 -5.94 8.58 22.47
N GLU A 406 -5.93 9.03 21.21
CA GLU A 406 -5.36 8.28 20.08
C GLU A 406 -3.85 8.08 20.26
N ALA A 407 -3.11 9.16 20.52
CA ALA A 407 -1.64 9.11 20.62
C ALA A 407 -1.14 8.23 21.77
N VAL A 408 -1.91 8.12 22.86
CA VAL A 408 -1.67 7.16 23.95
C VAL A 408 -2.20 5.77 23.56
N GLY A 409 -3.52 5.62 23.41
CA GLY A 409 -4.17 4.32 23.31
C GLY A 409 -3.76 3.48 22.08
N TYR A 410 -3.60 4.13 20.92
CA TYR A 410 -3.03 3.49 19.73
C TYR A 410 -1.51 3.62 19.76
N GLY A 411 -0.99 4.85 19.86
CA GLY A 411 0.43 5.12 19.63
C GLY A 411 1.40 4.48 20.63
N LYS A 412 1.15 4.62 21.93
CA LYS A 412 1.99 4.02 22.98
C LYS A 412 1.86 2.49 22.99
N THR A 413 0.66 1.96 22.81
CA THR A 413 0.41 0.50 22.72
C THR A 413 1.11 -0.12 21.51
N LEU A 414 1.00 0.49 20.33
CA LEU A 414 1.67 0.08 19.09
C LEU A 414 3.20 0.05 19.27
N MET A 415 3.77 1.12 19.84
CA MET A 415 5.20 1.18 20.12
C MET A 415 5.63 0.19 21.22
N GLY A 416 4.75 -0.15 22.16
CA GLY A 416 4.94 -1.25 23.11
C GLY A 416 5.11 -2.59 22.39
N PHE A 417 4.17 -2.97 21.52
CA PHE A 417 4.29 -4.19 20.71
C PHE A 417 5.50 -4.16 19.77
N HIS A 418 5.87 -2.98 19.24
CA HIS A 418 7.09 -2.80 18.47
C HIS A 418 8.34 -3.13 19.30
N MET A 419 8.53 -2.49 20.44
CA MET A 419 9.67 -2.76 21.34
C MET A 419 9.70 -4.23 21.78
N LEU A 420 8.54 -4.84 22.01
CA LEU A 420 8.44 -6.26 22.37
C LEU A 420 8.88 -7.19 21.22
N ARG A 421 8.51 -6.90 19.97
CA ARG A 421 9.06 -7.59 18.78
C ARG A 421 10.57 -7.42 18.69
N ARG A 422 11.09 -6.20 18.84
CA ARG A 422 12.54 -5.92 18.81
C ARG A 422 13.30 -6.68 19.89
N ALA A 423 12.71 -6.80 21.09
CA ALA A 423 13.31 -7.51 22.21
C ALA A 423 13.29 -9.04 22.07
N LEU A 424 12.26 -9.62 21.43
CA LEU A 424 12.05 -11.08 21.33
C LEU A 424 12.49 -11.71 20.01
N GLY A 425 12.62 -10.91 18.94
CA GLY A 425 12.80 -11.38 17.57
C GLY A 425 11.49 -11.86 16.94
N ASP A 426 11.41 -11.71 15.62
CA ASP A 426 10.17 -11.88 14.85
C ASP A 426 9.55 -13.27 14.99
N ASP A 427 10.35 -14.35 15.00
CA ASP A 427 9.82 -15.72 15.12
C ASP A 427 9.19 -16.01 16.49
N THR A 428 9.78 -15.47 17.56
CA THR A 428 9.22 -15.57 18.91
C THR A 428 7.94 -14.77 19.00
N PHE A 429 7.93 -13.56 18.42
CA PHE A 429 6.77 -12.67 18.38
C PHE A 429 5.59 -13.30 17.61
N ARG A 430 5.83 -13.85 16.41
CA ARG A 430 4.82 -14.57 15.62
C ARG A 430 4.23 -15.76 16.39
N LYS A 431 5.08 -16.58 17.01
CA LYS A 431 4.64 -17.73 17.83
C LYS A 431 3.84 -17.29 19.06
N ALA A 432 4.18 -16.15 19.68
CA ALA A 432 3.45 -15.59 20.81
C ALA A 432 2.06 -15.09 20.43
N LEU A 433 1.93 -14.37 19.30
CA LEU A 433 0.63 -13.98 18.73
C LEU A 433 -0.24 -15.20 18.43
N ALA A 434 0.32 -16.21 17.76
CA ALA A 434 -0.40 -17.43 17.43
C ALA A 434 -0.83 -18.23 18.68
N ARG A 435 -0.01 -18.22 19.74
CA ARG A 435 -0.35 -18.84 21.03
C ARG A 435 -1.47 -18.08 21.74
N PHE A 436 -1.38 -16.75 21.81
CA PHE A 436 -2.39 -15.89 22.42
C PHE A 436 -3.75 -16.06 21.74
N TYR A 437 -3.79 -15.99 20.40
CA TYR A 437 -5.02 -16.25 19.63
C TYR A 437 -5.60 -17.64 19.91
N LYS A 438 -4.76 -18.67 19.92
CA LYS A 438 -5.20 -20.06 20.14
C LYS A 438 -5.78 -20.27 21.55
N ASP A 439 -5.12 -19.74 22.57
CA ASP A 439 -5.45 -20.03 23.96
C ASP A 439 -6.63 -19.19 24.47
N ASP A 440 -6.82 -17.96 23.94
CA ASP A 440 -7.80 -16.99 24.47
C ASP A 440 -8.96 -16.63 23.52
N ARG A 441 -9.06 -17.30 22.37
CA ARG A 441 -10.24 -17.21 21.50
C ARG A 441 -11.52 -17.63 22.26
N GLY A 442 -12.56 -16.81 22.15
CA GLY A 442 -13.83 -17.00 22.84
C GLY A 442 -13.84 -16.56 24.30
N LYS A 443 -12.86 -15.73 24.71
CA LYS A 443 -12.74 -15.14 26.04
C LYS A 443 -12.47 -13.63 25.94
N ARG A 444 -12.65 -12.92 27.05
CA ARG A 444 -12.03 -11.61 27.27
C ARG A 444 -10.59 -11.79 27.77
N ALA A 445 -9.69 -10.95 27.29
CA ALA A 445 -8.27 -10.96 27.63
C ALA A 445 -7.79 -9.56 28.01
N SER A 446 -6.85 -9.51 28.94
CA SER A 446 -6.18 -8.32 29.46
C SER A 446 -4.74 -8.20 28.94
N PHE A 447 -4.07 -7.08 29.24
CA PHE A 447 -2.62 -6.97 29.08
C PHE A 447 -1.83 -8.05 29.87
N ALA A 448 -2.38 -8.62 30.94
CA ALA A 448 -1.73 -9.69 31.69
C ALA A 448 -1.79 -11.05 30.94
N ASP A 449 -2.84 -11.30 30.16
CA ASP A 449 -2.97 -12.49 29.34
C ASP A 449 -2.06 -12.40 28.10
N VAL A 450 -1.99 -11.22 27.48
CA VAL A 450 -0.98 -10.90 26.45
C VAL A 450 0.43 -11.16 27.00
N ARG A 451 0.75 -10.66 28.20
CA ARG A 451 2.03 -10.95 28.87
C ARG A 451 2.24 -12.45 29.01
N ALA A 452 1.30 -13.17 29.62
CA ALA A 452 1.43 -14.60 29.91
C ALA A 452 1.68 -15.45 28.65
N ALA A 453 0.97 -15.16 27.54
CA ALA A 453 1.19 -15.84 26.26
C ALA A 453 2.61 -15.58 25.70
N PHE A 454 3.12 -14.36 25.83
CA PHE A 454 4.47 -13.98 25.38
C PHE A 454 5.58 -14.55 26.28
N GLU A 455 5.39 -14.59 27.59
CA GLU A 455 6.32 -15.25 28.53
C GLU A 455 6.36 -16.77 28.28
N ALA A 456 5.21 -17.40 28.07
CA ALA A 456 5.10 -18.85 27.80
C ALA A 456 5.79 -19.31 26.50
N VAL A 457 5.94 -18.42 25.51
CA VAL A 457 6.64 -18.71 24.25
C VAL A 457 8.11 -18.29 24.30
N SER A 458 8.43 -17.17 24.95
CA SER A 458 9.80 -16.64 25.00
C SER A 458 10.67 -17.21 26.12
N GLY A 459 10.08 -17.76 27.18
CA GLY A 459 10.79 -18.20 28.38
C GLY A 459 11.43 -17.07 29.19
N ARG A 460 11.04 -15.80 28.94
CA ARG A 460 11.56 -14.61 29.60
C ARG A 460 10.50 -14.02 30.53
N ASP A 461 10.93 -13.46 31.66
CA ASP A 461 10.09 -12.56 32.46
C ASP A 461 9.97 -11.22 31.73
N LEU A 462 8.72 -10.80 31.51
CA LEU A 462 8.31 -9.56 30.87
C LEU A 462 7.57 -8.63 31.85
N GLY A 463 7.48 -8.99 33.13
CA GLY A 463 6.70 -8.23 34.12
C GLY A 463 7.12 -6.77 34.25
N ARG A 464 8.43 -6.52 34.31
CA ARG A 464 8.96 -5.15 34.31
C ARG A 464 8.56 -4.36 33.06
N PHE A 465 8.57 -5.00 31.88
CA PHE A 465 8.20 -4.35 30.63
C PHE A 465 6.72 -3.95 30.62
N PHE A 466 5.82 -4.87 31.01
CA PHE A 466 4.40 -4.56 31.06
C PHE A 466 4.07 -3.52 32.15
N ASP A 467 4.72 -3.57 33.32
CA ASP A 467 4.53 -2.53 34.35
C ASP A 467 4.98 -1.14 33.86
N GLU A 468 6.18 -1.05 33.28
CA GLU A 468 6.74 0.20 32.78
C GLU A 468 5.94 0.82 31.62
N TRP A 469 5.31 0.03 30.75
CA TRP A 469 4.60 0.55 29.57
C TRP A 469 3.07 0.57 29.69
N VAL A 470 2.46 -0.29 30.52
CA VAL A 470 0.99 -0.36 30.68
C VAL A 470 0.51 0.41 31.90
N ASN A 471 1.21 0.33 33.04
CA ASN A 471 0.77 0.94 34.31
C ASN A 471 1.30 2.36 34.52
N ARG A 472 2.38 2.73 33.84
CA ARG A 472 3.08 4.01 34.04
C ARG A 472 2.68 5.06 32.99
N THR A 473 2.52 6.32 33.42
CA THR A 473 2.48 7.48 32.52
C THR A 473 3.87 7.89 32.04
N GLY A 474 3.91 8.67 30.98
CA GLY A 474 5.12 9.16 30.34
C GLY A 474 5.67 8.25 29.25
N ALA A 475 6.76 8.72 28.64
CA ALA A 475 7.62 8.02 27.72
C ALA A 475 9.09 8.17 28.18
N ALA A 476 10.03 7.45 27.56
CA ALA A 476 11.45 7.70 27.80
C ALA A 476 11.86 9.08 27.29
N ASP A 477 12.77 9.77 27.99
CA ASP A 477 13.39 11.01 27.51
C ASP A 477 14.91 10.83 27.48
N VAL A 478 15.44 10.48 26.31
CA VAL A 478 16.85 10.11 26.12
C VAL A 478 17.67 11.23 25.50
N ALA A 479 18.93 11.35 25.93
CA ALA A 479 19.93 12.22 25.34
C ALA A 479 21.30 11.52 25.31
N VAL A 480 22.15 11.83 24.33
CA VAL A 480 23.54 11.36 24.29
C VAL A 480 24.51 12.51 24.59
N GLU A 481 25.41 12.29 25.54
CA GLU A 481 26.33 13.30 26.08
C GLU A 481 27.78 12.77 26.06
N GLY A 482 28.75 13.69 25.98
CA GLY A 482 30.17 13.38 26.23
C GLY A 482 30.86 12.42 25.26
N VAL A 483 30.32 12.22 24.05
CA VAL A 483 30.87 11.29 23.05
C VAL A 483 32.28 11.69 22.62
N LYS A 484 33.20 10.73 22.64
CA LYS A 484 34.62 10.88 22.28
C LYS A 484 35.09 9.68 21.47
N VAL A 485 36.04 9.91 20.56
CA VAL A 485 36.74 8.87 19.82
C VAL A 485 38.21 8.84 20.23
N THR A 486 38.73 7.64 20.49
CA THR A 486 40.15 7.39 20.75
C THR A 486 40.64 6.26 19.85
N ARG A 487 41.95 6.19 19.57
CA ARG A 487 42.53 5.00 18.90
C ARG A 487 42.73 3.89 19.92
N GLY A 488 42.36 2.66 19.54
CA GLY A 488 42.57 1.46 20.35
C GLY A 488 43.01 0.28 19.49
N GLY A 489 44.18 -0.29 19.78
CA GLY A 489 44.75 -1.40 19.01
C GLY A 489 44.88 -1.05 17.53
N LYS A 490 44.20 -1.81 16.65
CA LYS A 490 44.15 -1.58 15.20
C LYS A 490 42.96 -0.73 14.73
N GLY A 491 42.10 -0.25 15.63
CA GLY A 491 40.86 0.45 15.30
C GLY A 491 40.59 1.67 16.18
N PHE A 492 39.30 1.98 16.38
CA PHE A 492 38.82 3.16 17.09
C PHE A 492 37.83 2.75 18.19
N ILE A 493 37.96 3.37 19.36
CA ILE A 493 37.05 3.22 20.49
C ILE A 493 36.20 4.48 20.59
N VAL A 494 34.89 4.32 20.50
CA VAL A 494 33.89 5.36 20.77
C VAL A 494 33.38 5.17 22.19
N THR A 495 33.44 6.21 22.99
CA THR A 495 32.90 6.23 24.37
C THR A 495 31.95 7.40 24.53
N GLY A 496 30.88 7.24 25.30
CA GLY A 496 29.99 8.32 25.66
C GLY A 496 29.05 7.94 26.79
N THR A 497 28.08 8.80 27.05
CA THR A 497 27.07 8.60 28.09
C THR A 497 25.69 8.76 27.49
N LEU A 498 24.83 7.77 27.70
CA LEU A 498 23.39 7.90 27.46
C LEU A 498 22.73 8.34 28.77
N ARG A 499 21.84 9.33 28.70
CA ARG A 499 21.12 9.87 29.84
C ARG A 499 19.62 9.73 29.66
N GLN A 500 18.93 9.24 30.69
CA GLN A 500 17.48 9.29 30.81
C GLN A 500 17.12 10.51 31.68
N ARG A 501 16.41 11.48 31.11
CA ARG A 501 16.12 12.78 31.71
C ARG A 501 14.84 12.80 32.52
N GLN A 502 13.91 11.88 32.24
CA GLN A 502 12.63 11.76 32.95
C GLN A 502 12.79 11.20 34.37
N ALA A 503 11.81 11.46 35.24
CA ALA A 503 11.80 10.93 36.60
C ALA A 503 11.58 9.40 36.60
N GLY A 504 12.62 8.64 36.98
CA GLY A 504 12.63 7.17 37.00
C GLY A 504 13.07 6.56 35.66
N PRO A 505 14.19 5.82 35.61
CA PRO A 505 14.67 5.20 34.38
C PRO A 505 13.77 4.02 33.94
N TYR A 506 13.65 3.82 32.64
CA TYR A 506 13.09 2.60 32.02
C TYR A 506 14.20 1.54 31.81
N ASP A 507 13.83 0.27 31.61
CA ASP A 507 14.72 -0.79 31.10
C ASP A 507 14.75 -0.74 29.56
N LEU A 508 15.73 -0.05 28.99
CA LEU A 508 15.80 0.18 27.54
C LEU A 508 16.99 -0.56 26.92
N ALA A 509 16.72 -1.36 25.89
CA ALA A 509 17.73 -1.82 24.94
C ALA A 509 17.85 -0.78 23.81
N VAL A 510 18.59 0.29 24.06
CA VAL A 510 18.62 1.49 23.21
C VAL A 510 19.47 1.25 21.96
N PRO A 511 18.93 1.34 20.74
CA PRO A 511 19.72 1.17 19.52
C PRO A 511 20.79 2.24 19.41
N LEU A 512 22.00 1.84 19.02
CA LEU A 512 23.14 2.71 18.81
C LEU A 512 23.81 2.33 17.49
N VAL A 513 23.98 3.30 16.61
CA VAL A 513 24.68 3.15 15.33
C VAL A 513 25.89 4.06 15.31
N VAL A 514 27.02 3.52 14.89
CA VAL A 514 28.24 4.30 14.62
C VAL A 514 28.48 4.29 13.13
N ALA A 515 28.19 5.40 12.45
CA ALA A 515 28.54 5.60 11.06
C ALA A 515 30.06 5.61 10.93
N THR A 516 30.63 4.90 9.94
CA THR A 516 32.08 4.82 9.74
C THR A 516 32.46 5.10 8.29
N THR A 517 33.77 5.16 8.03
CA THR A 517 34.37 5.21 6.68
C THR A 517 34.28 3.90 5.89
N GLY A 518 33.81 2.82 6.50
CA GLY A 518 33.37 1.60 5.83
C GLY A 518 31.95 1.25 6.28
N GLU A 519 31.67 -0.02 6.53
CA GLU A 519 30.36 -0.43 7.07
C GLU A 519 30.03 0.25 8.42
N PRO A 520 28.76 0.65 8.65
CA PRO A 520 28.33 1.15 9.93
C PRO A 520 28.27 0.01 10.97
N LEU A 521 28.58 0.33 12.23
CA LEU A 521 28.40 -0.60 13.33
C LEU A 521 27.04 -0.37 13.99
N VAL A 522 26.20 -1.40 14.01
CA VAL A 522 24.88 -1.39 14.68
C VAL A 522 24.97 -2.24 15.95
N THR A 523 24.56 -1.67 17.08
CA THR A 523 24.56 -2.34 18.41
C THR A 523 23.44 -1.77 19.30
N SER A 524 23.36 -2.19 20.56
CA SER A 524 22.45 -1.62 21.56
C SER A 524 23.13 -1.36 22.90
N ILE A 525 22.65 -0.33 23.61
CA ILE A 525 23.05 0.01 24.98
C ILE A 525 21.95 -0.48 25.92
N ALA A 526 22.28 -1.35 26.88
CA ALA A 526 21.38 -1.73 27.96
C ALA A 526 21.34 -0.62 29.02
N SER A 527 20.35 0.27 28.94
CA SER A 527 20.19 1.43 29.81
C SER A 527 19.10 1.17 30.85
N ARG A 528 19.52 0.99 32.12
CA ARG A 528 18.63 0.72 33.26
C ARG A 528 18.64 1.80 34.33
N GLU A 529 19.59 2.71 34.23
CA GLU A 529 19.83 3.80 35.18
C GLU A 529 19.54 5.15 34.52
N ALA A 530 19.52 6.22 35.32
CA ALA A 530 19.38 7.58 34.81
C ALA A 530 20.57 8.01 33.92
N THR A 531 21.71 7.34 34.06
CA THR A 531 22.95 7.64 33.32
C THR A 531 23.70 6.34 33.06
N THR A 532 23.86 5.98 31.80
CA THR A 532 24.52 4.74 31.36
C THR A 532 25.71 5.07 30.47
N ALA A 533 26.93 4.76 30.92
CA ALA A 533 28.12 4.90 30.10
C ALA A 533 28.19 3.77 29.04
N PHE A 534 28.64 4.10 27.82
CA PHE A 534 28.84 3.12 26.76
C PHE A 534 30.26 3.19 26.18
N ARG A 535 30.74 2.04 25.69
CA ARG A 535 32.04 1.86 25.01
C ARG A 535 31.84 0.90 23.85
N VAL A 536 32.23 1.31 22.65
CA VAL A 536 32.04 0.58 21.40
C VAL A 536 33.34 0.61 20.59
N GLU A 537 33.72 -0.51 19.98
CA GLU A 537 34.93 -0.64 19.17
C GLU A 537 34.58 -0.77 17.69
N THR A 538 35.30 -0.06 16.83
CA THR A 538 35.07 -0.02 15.37
C THR A 538 36.39 -0.24 14.62
N ALA A 539 36.35 -0.99 13.52
CA ALA A 539 37.52 -1.22 12.68
C ALA A 539 37.88 0.01 11.82
N SER A 540 36.87 0.64 11.23
CA SER A 540 36.98 1.82 10.38
C SER A 540 36.80 3.11 11.18
N LYS A 541 37.30 4.25 10.66
CA LYS A 541 37.20 5.56 11.33
C LYS A 541 35.72 5.95 11.50
N PRO A 542 35.25 6.24 12.73
CA PRO A 542 33.92 6.80 12.98
C PRO A 542 33.72 8.18 12.33
N LEU A 543 32.50 8.43 11.85
CA LEU A 543 32.05 9.68 11.24
C LEU A 543 30.88 10.31 12.03
N GLY A 544 30.06 9.48 12.69
CA GLY A 544 28.95 9.94 13.52
C GLY A 544 28.48 8.85 14.49
N VAL A 545 27.69 9.26 15.47
CA VAL A 545 26.94 8.39 16.37
C VAL A 545 25.48 8.77 16.34
N GLU A 546 24.62 7.78 16.14
CA GLU A 546 23.16 7.91 16.08
C GLU A 546 22.55 7.00 17.14
N VAL A 547 21.69 7.56 17.99
CA VAL A 547 20.93 6.83 19.00
C VAL A 547 19.47 6.73 18.54
N ASP A 548 18.93 5.52 18.53
CA ASP A 548 17.57 5.23 18.05
C ASP A 548 17.19 5.83 16.67
N PRO A 549 18.03 5.71 15.61
CA PRO A 549 17.78 6.33 14.30
C PRO A 549 16.55 5.79 13.56
N GLU A 550 16.13 4.57 13.89
CA GLU A 550 14.96 3.89 13.32
C GLU A 550 13.67 4.16 14.12
N PHE A 551 13.74 4.96 15.20
CA PHE A 551 12.63 5.23 16.11
C PHE A 551 12.01 3.93 16.66
N ASP A 552 12.83 3.00 17.15
CA ASP A 552 12.40 1.71 17.72
C ASP A 552 11.84 1.87 19.16
N LEU A 553 12.10 2.99 19.85
CA LEU A 553 11.71 3.21 21.25
C LEU A 553 10.47 4.10 21.40
N PHE A 554 9.61 3.81 22.40
CA PHE A 554 8.60 4.77 22.83
C PHE A 554 9.22 5.86 23.72
N ARG A 555 9.50 7.01 23.10
CA ARG A 555 10.18 8.14 23.72
C ARG A 555 9.56 9.48 23.32
N VAL A 556 9.79 10.50 24.13
CA VAL A 556 9.51 11.89 23.74
C VAL A 556 10.43 12.22 22.56
N LEU A 557 9.83 12.53 21.40
CA LEU A 557 10.56 12.97 20.22
C LEU A 557 11.02 14.42 20.43
N ASP A 558 12.32 14.70 20.31
CA ASP A 558 12.79 16.09 20.39
C ASP A 558 12.29 16.86 19.15
N PRO A 559 11.83 18.12 19.28
CA PRO A 559 11.44 18.95 18.13
C PRO A 559 12.49 19.03 17.01
N ARG A 560 13.77 18.81 17.35
CA ARG A 560 14.90 18.80 16.39
C ARG A 560 14.98 17.54 15.53
N GLU A 561 14.35 16.44 15.94
CA GLU A 561 14.29 15.19 15.18
C GLU A 561 13.23 15.22 14.07
N THR A 562 12.41 16.27 14.02
CA THR A 562 11.56 16.61 12.90
C THR A 562 12.13 17.79 12.13
N ALA A 563 12.18 17.66 10.80
CA ALA A 563 12.55 18.75 9.90
C ALA A 563 11.53 19.90 9.98
N PRO A 564 11.96 21.17 9.91
CA PRO A 564 11.02 22.28 9.84
C PRO A 564 10.26 22.22 8.51
N SER A 565 8.94 22.34 8.54
CA SER A 565 8.07 22.08 7.39
C SER A 565 7.06 23.19 7.15
N ILE A 566 6.54 23.25 5.93
CA ILE A 566 5.50 24.21 5.54
C ILE A 566 4.23 24.00 6.38
N GLY A 567 3.92 22.75 6.73
CA GLY A 567 2.79 22.39 7.59
C GLY A 567 2.96 22.85 9.04
N GLN A 568 4.19 22.94 9.55
CA GLN A 568 4.46 23.52 10.86
C GLN A 568 4.20 25.05 10.90
N LEU A 569 4.33 25.74 9.77
CA LEU A 569 3.96 27.15 9.65
C LEU A 569 2.44 27.34 9.53
N PHE A 570 1.74 26.47 8.79
CA PHE A 570 0.28 26.54 8.64
C PHE A 570 -0.51 25.99 9.84
N GLY A 571 0.04 25.03 10.58
CA GLY A 571 -0.57 24.46 11.78
C GLY A 571 -0.33 25.27 13.06
N ALA A 572 0.33 26.42 12.96
CA ALA A 572 0.53 27.31 14.10
C ALA A 572 -0.69 28.22 14.29
N THR A 573 -1.22 28.27 15.50
CA THR A 573 -2.36 29.12 15.89
C THR A 573 -2.04 30.61 15.71
N GLU A 574 -0.80 30.99 15.99
CA GLU A 574 -0.28 32.36 15.82
C GLU A 574 0.88 32.35 14.83
N VAL A 575 0.80 33.20 13.80
CA VAL A 575 1.83 33.37 12.77
C VAL A 575 2.08 34.84 12.52
N THR A 576 3.34 35.25 12.34
CA THR A 576 3.69 36.57 11.81
C THR A 576 4.07 36.45 10.34
N ALA A 577 3.53 37.31 9.48
CA ALA A 577 3.91 37.40 8.07
C ALA A 577 4.58 38.75 7.78
N VAL A 578 5.85 38.70 7.41
CA VAL A 578 6.67 39.86 7.13
C VAL A 578 6.63 40.14 5.63
N VAL A 579 5.87 41.16 5.23
CA VAL A 579 5.80 41.61 3.82
C VAL A 579 6.95 42.57 3.51
N PRO A 580 7.52 42.54 2.29
CA PRO A 580 8.52 43.52 1.89
C PRO A 580 7.87 44.89 1.73
N GLU A 581 8.58 45.99 2.02
CA GLU A 581 8.00 47.34 1.90
C GLU A 581 7.40 47.61 0.50
N ALA A 582 8.08 47.16 -0.56
CA ALA A 582 7.59 47.21 -1.94
C ALA A 582 6.72 45.98 -2.28
N ASP A 583 5.70 46.17 -3.14
CA ASP A 583 4.83 45.11 -3.67
C ASP A 583 3.92 44.40 -2.64
N GLN A 584 3.60 45.05 -1.53
CA GLN A 584 2.77 44.48 -0.45
C GLN A 584 1.38 43.98 -0.88
N ALA A 585 0.77 44.56 -1.92
CA ALA A 585 -0.63 44.30 -2.27
C ALA A 585 -0.89 42.83 -2.63
N ALA A 586 -0.05 42.22 -3.47
CA ALA A 586 -0.19 40.82 -3.87
C ALA A 586 0.05 39.87 -2.68
N TRP A 587 1.05 40.15 -1.85
CA TRP A 587 1.35 39.35 -0.66
C TRP A 587 0.23 39.44 0.39
N ARG A 588 -0.32 40.63 0.67
CA ARG A 588 -1.46 40.81 1.59
C ARG A 588 -2.72 40.11 1.08
N ALA A 589 -2.99 40.16 -0.23
CA ALA A 589 -4.10 39.43 -0.84
C ALA A 589 -3.93 37.90 -0.71
N MET A 590 -2.71 37.38 -0.87
CA MET A 590 -2.38 35.97 -0.66
C MET A 590 -2.61 35.55 0.80
N LEU A 591 -2.06 36.32 1.76
CA LEU A 591 -2.15 36.02 3.19
C LEU A 591 -3.59 36.03 3.73
N LYS A 592 -4.46 36.92 3.22
CA LYS A 592 -5.88 36.93 3.56
C LYS A 592 -6.58 35.61 3.19
N GLY A 593 -6.09 34.89 2.19
CA GLY A 593 -6.58 33.56 1.83
C GLY A 593 -6.13 32.44 2.78
N TRP A 594 -5.30 32.74 3.79
CA TRP A 594 -4.80 31.79 4.79
C TRP A 594 -5.36 32.03 6.20
N GLU A 595 -6.12 33.11 6.41
CA GLU A 595 -6.79 33.38 7.69
C GLU A 595 -7.90 32.33 7.95
N SER A 596 -7.98 31.82 9.18
CA SER A 596 -9.05 30.90 9.59
C SER A 596 -9.37 31.07 11.08
N PRO A 597 -10.49 30.51 11.59
CA PRO A 597 -10.79 30.53 13.02
C PRO A 597 -9.73 29.82 13.90
N ALA A 598 -8.90 28.94 13.30
CA ALA A 598 -7.87 28.17 14.00
C ALA A 598 -6.43 28.73 13.82
N SER A 599 -6.23 29.73 12.95
CA SER A 599 -4.93 30.35 12.72
C SER A 599 -5.04 31.84 12.38
N HIS A 600 -4.33 32.65 13.17
CA HIS A 600 -4.26 34.10 13.05
C HIS A 600 -2.91 34.53 12.46
N VAL A 601 -2.97 35.36 11.41
CA VAL A 601 -1.80 35.83 10.66
C VAL A 601 -1.60 37.33 10.88
N THR A 602 -0.66 37.70 11.74
CA THR A 602 -0.29 39.10 11.97
C THR A 602 0.66 39.59 10.88
N VAL A 603 0.20 40.52 10.03
CA VAL A 603 0.99 41.02 8.89
C VAL A 603 1.73 42.31 9.23
N VAL A 604 3.07 42.31 9.15
CA VAL A 604 3.94 43.45 9.45
C VAL A 604 4.82 43.79 8.24
N SER A 605 5.18 45.07 8.05
CA SER A 605 6.21 45.46 7.07
C SER A 605 7.58 44.98 7.55
N ASP A 606 8.44 44.59 6.61
CA ASP A 606 9.82 44.23 6.91
C ASP A 606 10.56 45.35 7.63
N ARG A 607 10.23 46.62 7.38
CA ARG A 607 10.75 47.81 8.09
C ARG A 607 10.36 47.90 9.56
N GLU A 608 9.17 47.44 9.93
CA GLU A 608 8.65 47.52 11.30
C GLU A 608 9.32 46.47 12.19
N LEU A 609 9.63 45.30 11.64
CA LEU A 609 10.18 44.18 12.42
C LEU A 609 11.72 44.23 12.53
N THR A 610 12.23 44.51 13.71
CA THR A 610 13.68 44.55 14.02
C THR A 610 14.26 43.20 14.48
N ALA A 611 13.43 42.35 15.07
CA ALA A 611 13.78 40.99 15.51
C ALA A 611 12.57 40.06 15.35
N LEU A 612 12.81 38.76 15.15
CA LEU A 612 11.74 37.77 15.06
C LEU A 612 11.01 37.60 16.41
N PRO A 613 9.67 37.50 16.42
CA PRO A 613 8.90 37.07 17.59
C PRO A 613 9.39 35.71 18.11
N LYS A 614 9.51 35.54 19.43
CA LYS A 614 10.07 34.30 20.02
C LYS A 614 9.04 33.21 20.31
N ASP A 615 7.76 33.55 20.18
CA ASP A 615 6.58 32.81 20.66
C ASP A 615 5.73 32.22 19.52
N ARG A 616 6.04 32.53 18.26
CA ARG A 616 5.22 32.20 17.07
C ARG A 616 6.08 31.95 15.83
N SER A 617 5.55 31.15 14.90
CA SER A 617 6.20 30.89 13.60
C SER A 617 6.14 32.13 12.69
N THR A 618 7.08 32.29 11.76
CA THR A 618 7.17 33.51 10.92
C THR A 618 7.36 33.23 9.42
N TRP A 619 6.47 33.77 8.59
CA TRP A 619 6.68 33.88 7.13
C TRP A 619 7.45 35.15 6.78
N ILE A 620 8.44 35.02 5.90
CA ILE A 620 9.22 36.09 5.28
C ILE A 620 8.87 36.08 3.79
N LEU A 621 8.27 37.15 3.29
CA LEU A 621 7.76 37.21 1.92
C LEU A 621 8.60 38.14 1.04
N GLY A 622 8.81 37.72 -0.21
CA GLY A 622 9.62 38.43 -1.19
C GLY A 622 11.12 38.16 -1.10
N ARG A 623 11.79 38.23 -2.25
CA ARG A 623 13.26 38.16 -2.34
C ARG A 623 13.92 39.46 -1.85
N GLN A 624 13.22 40.58 -2.03
CA GLN A 624 13.62 41.94 -1.66
C GLN A 624 13.49 42.25 -0.16
N ASN A 625 12.95 41.32 0.64
CA ASN A 625 12.75 41.47 2.08
C ASN A 625 14.09 41.57 2.82
N ARG A 626 14.28 42.63 3.61
CA ARG A 626 15.56 42.91 4.28
C ARG A 626 16.01 41.81 5.26
N LEU A 627 15.08 41.00 5.77
CA LEU A 627 15.38 39.92 6.71
C LEU A 627 15.79 38.61 6.00
N ALA A 628 15.40 38.42 4.73
CA ALA A 628 15.59 37.17 4.00
C ALA A 628 17.07 36.77 3.90
N ALA A 629 17.94 37.68 3.46
CA ALA A 629 19.37 37.40 3.30
C ALA A 629 20.07 37.02 4.62
N LYS A 630 19.61 37.55 5.75
CA LYS A 630 20.15 37.23 7.08
C LYS A 630 19.65 35.88 7.61
N LEU A 631 18.38 35.55 7.36
CA LEU A 631 17.73 34.35 7.91
C LEU A 631 17.92 33.11 7.02
N PHE A 632 18.08 33.30 5.71
CA PHE A 632 18.12 32.25 4.69
C PHE A 632 19.40 32.27 3.84
N GLY A 633 20.52 32.79 4.35
CA GLY A 633 21.84 32.60 3.73
C GLY A 633 22.28 31.12 3.74
N SER A 634 23.28 30.76 2.92
CA SER A 634 23.75 29.37 2.73
C SER A 634 23.93 28.57 4.03
N ASP A 635 23.55 27.29 4.00
CA ASP A 635 23.80 26.29 5.04
C ASP A 635 24.34 25.01 4.40
N ARG A 636 25.66 24.82 4.54
CA ARG A 636 26.37 23.68 3.96
C ARG A 636 26.04 22.36 4.64
N ALA A 637 25.58 22.36 5.89
CA ALA A 637 25.19 21.14 6.60
C ALA A 637 23.87 20.58 6.05
N GLN A 638 22.99 21.45 5.57
CA GLN A 638 21.73 21.11 4.86
C GLN A 638 21.88 21.02 3.33
N GLY A 639 23.09 21.24 2.78
CA GLY A 639 23.31 21.24 1.33
C GLY A 639 22.58 22.37 0.58
N LEU A 640 22.34 23.50 1.26
CA LEU A 640 21.70 24.70 0.74
C LEU A 640 22.76 25.80 0.48
N GLU A 641 22.90 26.21 -0.77
CA GLU A 641 23.69 27.38 -1.15
C GLU A 641 22.77 28.45 -1.74
N VAL A 642 22.90 29.70 -1.28
CA VAL A 642 22.07 30.82 -1.74
C VAL A 642 22.95 31.86 -2.42
N GLY A 643 22.80 31.99 -3.73
CA GLY A 643 23.54 32.92 -4.58
C GLY A 643 22.72 34.13 -5.02
N ALA A 644 23.34 35.02 -5.79
CA ALA A 644 22.67 36.25 -6.26
C ALA A 644 21.56 35.98 -7.30
N SER A 645 21.65 34.90 -8.08
CA SER A 645 20.78 34.55 -9.20
C SER A 645 19.92 33.30 -8.99
N GLY A 646 20.14 32.54 -7.92
CA GLY A 646 19.39 31.33 -7.60
C GLY A 646 19.83 30.68 -6.29
N VAL A 647 19.30 29.49 -6.02
CA VAL A 647 19.71 28.61 -4.93
C VAL A 647 20.18 27.27 -5.47
N THR A 648 21.11 26.62 -4.80
CA THR A 648 21.46 25.21 -5.01
C THR A 648 20.97 24.43 -3.80
N ILE A 649 20.15 23.40 -4.01
CA ILE A 649 19.67 22.53 -2.92
C ILE A 649 19.94 21.08 -3.31
N GLY A 650 20.73 20.37 -2.50
CA GLY A 650 21.09 18.97 -2.78
C GLY A 650 21.79 18.78 -4.13
N GLY A 651 22.58 19.77 -4.57
CA GLY A 651 23.24 19.78 -5.89
C GLY A 651 22.35 20.22 -7.06
N LYS A 652 21.03 20.39 -6.88
CA LYS A 652 20.13 20.93 -7.91
C LYS A 652 20.14 22.46 -7.85
N ALA A 653 20.67 23.10 -8.90
CA ALA A 653 20.58 24.55 -9.07
C ALA A 653 19.18 24.96 -9.55
N ILE A 654 18.63 26.02 -8.95
CA ILE A 654 17.31 26.58 -9.23
C ILE A 654 17.45 28.10 -9.32
N ALA A 655 17.30 28.65 -10.53
CA ALA A 655 17.35 30.10 -10.74
C ALA A 655 16.16 30.79 -10.04
N PHE A 656 16.35 32.02 -9.53
CA PHE A 656 15.21 32.86 -9.14
C PHE A 656 14.41 33.32 -10.36
N ALA A 657 15.08 33.54 -11.50
CA ALA A 657 14.41 33.99 -12.73
C ALA A 657 13.37 32.95 -13.21
N GLY A 658 12.13 33.39 -13.41
CA GLY A 658 11.01 32.57 -13.87
C GLY A 658 10.54 31.49 -12.89
N ASN A 659 11.04 31.49 -11.64
CA ASN A 659 10.68 30.51 -10.63
C ASN A 659 10.30 31.17 -9.29
N SER A 660 9.40 30.50 -8.59
CA SER A 660 9.03 30.79 -7.21
C SER A 660 9.62 29.73 -6.27
N LEU A 661 10.19 30.14 -5.14
CA LEU A 661 10.80 29.24 -4.16
C LEU A 661 10.13 29.38 -2.81
N VAL A 662 9.98 28.26 -2.10
CA VAL A 662 9.67 28.21 -0.68
C VAL A 662 10.77 27.46 0.05
N ILE A 663 11.29 28.03 1.14
CA ILE A 663 12.33 27.42 1.98
C ILE A 663 11.95 27.60 3.44
N THR A 664 11.89 26.54 4.24
CA THR A 664 11.72 26.61 5.69
C THR A 664 13.06 26.51 6.42
N ARG A 665 13.10 27.02 7.66
CA ARG A 665 14.15 26.81 8.65
C ARG A 665 13.55 26.72 10.05
N ARG A 666 14.31 26.17 10.99
CA ARG A 666 13.95 26.17 12.41
C ARG A 666 14.03 27.60 12.94
N HIS A 667 13.11 27.99 13.83
CA HIS A 667 13.14 29.32 14.43
C HIS A 667 14.35 29.45 15.38
N PRO A 668 15.15 30.53 15.31
CA PRO A 668 16.42 30.62 16.04
C PRO A 668 16.27 30.75 17.57
N ALA A 669 15.05 31.01 18.08
CA ALA A 669 14.78 31.15 19.51
C ALA A 669 14.07 29.94 20.15
N ASP A 670 13.40 29.08 19.37
CA ASP A 670 12.66 27.92 19.87
C ASP A 670 12.65 26.81 18.80
N PRO A 671 13.17 25.61 19.09
CA PRO A 671 13.22 24.53 18.10
C PRO A 671 11.85 23.98 17.67
N ARG A 672 10.77 24.30 18.39
CA ARG A 672 9.37 23.94 18.10
C ARG A 672 8.71 24.86 17.08
N LEU A 673 9.30 26.02 16.81
CA LEU A 673 8.79 27.00 15.86
C LEU A 673 9.57 26.96 14.55
N ALA A 674 8.98 27.48 13.47
CA ALA A 674 9.59 27.53 12.15
C ALA A 674 9.56 28.96 11.56
N ILE A 675 10.49 29.21 10.65
CA ILE A 675 10.44 30.33 9.73
C ILE A 675 10.35 29.82 8.29
N GLY A 676 9.62 30.52 7.43
CA GLY A 676 9.51 30.19 6.01
C GLY A 676 9.79 31.39 5.13
N TRP A 677 10.55 31.23 4.06
CA TRP A 677 10.80 32.25 3.04
C TRP A 677 10.05 31.90 1.77
N ILE A 678 9.33 32.86 1.19
CA ILE A 678 8.64 32.71 -0.10
C ILE A 678 9.17 33.78 -1.06
N THR A 679 9.66 33.35 -2.22
CA THR A 679 9.96 34.22 -3.37
C THR A 679 9.05 33.86 -4.53
N ALA A 680 8.72 34.83 -5.37
CA ALA A 680 7.86 34.61 -6.54
C ALA A 680 8.36 35.40 -7.75
N ASP A 681 8.67 34.70 -8.83
CA ASP A 681 8.92 35.25 -10.16
C ASP A 681 8.27 34.32 -11.21
N PRO A 682 7.42 34.84 -12.13
CA PRO A 682 6.88 36.19 -12.17
C PRO A 682 5.98 36.49 -10.95
N PRO A 683 5.79 37.77 -10.55
CA PRO A 683 4.90 38.14 -9.44
C PRO A 683 3.45 37.63 -9.56
N ALA A 684 2.99 37.33 -10.78
CA ALA A 684 1.70 36.68 -11.04
C ALA A 684 1.54 35.33 -10.31
N ALA A 685 2.64 34.63 -10.03
CA ALA A 685 2.65 33.35 -9.32
C ALA A 685 2.16 33.44 -7.86
N ILE A 686 2.21 34.62 -7.23
CA ILE A 686 1.83 34.81 -5.81
C ILE A 686 0.42 34.27 -5.52
N ALA A 687 -0.55 34.55 -6.38
CA ALA A 687 -1.93 34.07 -6.20
C ALA A 687 -2.05 32.53 -6.36
N ALA A 688 -1.24 31.92 -7.23
CA ALA A 688 -1.21 30.48 -7.41
C ALA A 688 -0.51 29.77 -6.24
N LEU A 689 0.58 30.34 -5.71
CA LEU A 689 1.25 29.88 -4.49
C LEU A 689 0.30 29.91 -3.28
N GLY A 690 -0.46 31.00 -3.10
CA GLY A 690 -1.46 31.12 -2.04
C GLY A 690 -2.43 29.93 -1.98
N ARG A 691 -2.98 29.52 -3.14
CA ARG A 691 -3.88 28.37 -3.22
C ARG A 691 -3.16 27.03 -3.06
N LYS A 692 -1.90 26.92 -3.48
CA LYS A 692 -1.17 25.65 -3.54
C LYS A 692 -0.49 25.28 -2.23
N LEU A 693 0.17 26.24 -1.56
CA LEU A 693 1.07 25.96 -0.43
C LEU A 693 0.45 25.20 0.77
N PRO A 694 -0.82 25.42 1.17
CA PRO A 694 -1.47 24.61 2.21
C PRO A 694 -1.44 23.10 1.93
N HIS A 695 -1.42 22.68 0.65
CA HIS A 695 -1.37 21.27 0.25
C HIS A 695 0.05 20.66 0.24
N TYR A 696 1.08 21.45 0.54
CA TYR A 696 2.49 21.00 0.58
C TYR A 696 3.05 20.89 2.00
N GLY A 697 2.19 20.67 3.00
CA GLY A 697 2.56 20.73 4.41
C GLY A 697 3.74 19.84 4.84
N LYS A 698 3.98 18.70 4.18
CA LYS A 698 5.10 17.79 4.51
C LYS A 698 6.48 18.41 4.21
N TYR A 699 6.59 19.21 3.15
CA TYR A 699 7.88 19.59 2.58
C TYR A 699 8.55 20.73 3.36
N SER A 700 9.88 20.75 3.33
CA SER A 700 10.70 21.85 3.87
C SER A 700 11.09 22.87 2.79
N TRP A 701 11.17 22.46 1.53
CA TRP A 701 11.42 23.37 0.43
C TRP A 701 10.71 22.95 -0.85
N LEU A 702 10.39 23.94 -1.68
CA LEU A 702 9.67 23.81 -2.95
C LEU A 702 10.25 24.76 -3.99
N ALA A 703 10.20 24.36 -5.24
CA ALA A 703 10.33 25.25 -6.39
C ALA A 703 9.13 25.08 -7.32
N PHE A 704 8.70 26.20 -7.90
CA PHE A 704 7.64 26.26 -8.88
C PHE A 704 8.08 27.11 -10.07
N SER A 705 7.73 26.72 -11.30
CA SER A 705 8.02 27.46 -12.52
C SER A 705 6.78 28.17 -13.06
N GLY A 706 6.97 29.39 -13.57
CA GLY A 706 5.96 30.16 -14.30
C GLY A 706 4.80 30.71 -13.46
N ALA A 707 3.90 31.47 -14.11
CA ALA A 707 2.81 32.20 -13.46
C ALA A 707 1.75 31.29 -12.79
N ASP A 708 1.56 30.06 -13.28
CA ASP A 708 0.64 29.10 -12.66
C ASP A 708 1.25 28.39 -11.43
N ALA A 709 2.52 28.64 -11.10
CA ALA A 709 3.28 27.91 -10.10
C ALA A 709 3.19 26.38 -10.31
N ALA A 710 3.69 25.87 -11.44
CA ALA A 710 3.83 24.43 -11.66
C ALA A 710 4.99 23.88 -10.85
N ASN A 711 4.81 22.81 -10.06
CA ASN A 711 5.88 22.30 -9.17
C ASN A 711 7.04 21.73 -10.00
N SER A 712 8.25 22.27 -9.81
CA SER A 712 9.47 21.90 -10.54
C SER A 712 10.53 21.24 -9.64
N ALA A 713 10.39 21.38 -8.32
CA ALA A 713 11.17 20.66 -7.32
C ALA A 713 10.48 20.69 -5.94
N LYS A 714 10.82 19.72 -5.08
CA LYS A 714 10.37 19.65 -3.69
C LYS A 714 11.32 18.78 -2.86
N GLY A 715 11.39 19.01 -1.55
CA GLY A 715 12.12 18.15 -0.64
C GLY A 715 11.93 18.49 0.83
N GLU A 716 12.49 17.65 1.69
CA GLU A 716 12.51 17.77 3.15
C GLU A 716 13.96 17.95 3.61
N TRP A 717 14.19 18.70 4.68
CA TRP A 717 15.52 18.80 5.30
C TRP A 717 15.88 17.53 6.08
N LEU A 718 17.17 17.24 6.21
CA LEU A 718 17.62 16.20 7.15
C LEU A 718 17.61 16.77 8.57
N ALA A 719 17.18 15.98 9.55
CA ALA A 719 17.17 16.36 10.96
C ALA A 719 18.59 16.28 11.57
N THR A 720 19.46 17.23 11.20
CA THR A 720 20.89 17.22 11.56
C THR A 720 21.21 17.75 12.95
N ASP A 721 20.23 18.28 13.68
CA ASP A 721 20.40 18.96 14.98
C ASP A 721 19.81 18.18 16.18
N SER A 722 19.51 16.90 15.99
CA SER A 722 18.99 15.99 17.03
C SER A 722 19.91 15.85 18.25
N PRO A 723 19.38 15.80 19.49
CA PRO A 723 20.15 15.47 20.70
C PRO A 723 20.58 13.99 20.79
N LEU A 724 20.18 13.17 19.83
CA LEU A 724 20.55 11.75 19.69
C LEU A 724 21.56 11.51 18.55
N LEU A 725 22.02 12.59 17.90
CA LEU A 725 22.97 12.57 16.81
C LEU A 725 24.23 13.33 17.20
N VAL A 726 25.40 12.71 17.07
CA VAL A 726 26.69 13.36 17.26
C VAL A 726 27.52 13.22 15.98
N ASN A 727 27.77 14.34 15.30
CA ASN A 727 28.72 14.40 14.20
C ASN A 727 30.15 14.35 14.75
N LEU A 728 30.96 13.38 14.29
CA LEU A 728 32.35 13.18 14.72
C LEU A 728 33.38 13.67 13.68
N GLN A 729 32.91 14.36 12.64
CA GLN A 729 33.73 14.99 11.61
C GLN A 729 34.21 16.40 12.05
N GLU A 730 34.94 17.06 11.16
CA GLU A 730 35.40 18.43 11.35
C GLU A 730 34.23 19.42 11.45
N ALA A 731 34.40 20.50 12.21
CA ALA A 731 33.34 21.46 12.47
C ALA A 731 32.82 22.09 11.17
N GLY A 732 31.51 22.00 10.94
CA GLY A 732 30.84 22.48 9.72
C GLY A 732 30.84 21.49 8.54
N ALA A 733 31.40 20.29 8.69
CA ALA A 733 31.18 19.20 7.73
C ALA A 733 29.72 18.71 7.79
N PRO A 734 29.09 18.34 6.65
CA PRO A 734 27.75 17.75 6.64
C PRO A 734 27.68 16.50 7.51
N VAL A 735 26.53 16.26 8.14
CA VAL A 735 26.29 15.02 8.90
C VAL A 735 26.31 13.82 7.95
N VAL A 736 27.05 12.78 8.33
CA VAL A 736 26.98 11.47 7.68
C VAL A 736 26.12 10.56 8.55
N LEU A 737 24.90 10.27 8.08
CA LEU A 737 24.02 9.26 8.65
C LEU A 737 24.38 7.88 8.09
N ALA A 738 24.29 6.84 8.91
CA ALA A 738 24.51 5.47 8.47
C ALA A 738 23.38 4.98 7.55
N ARG A 739 23.72 4.40 6.40
CA ARG A 739 22.74 3.66 5.59
C ARG A 739 22.50 2.29 6.25
N LEU A 740 21.35 2.16 6.92
CA LEU A 740 20.95 0.90 7.53
C LEU A 740 20.34 -0.07 6.49
N PRO A 741 20.44 -1.40 6.71
CA PRO A 741 19.74 -2.37 5.88
C PRO A 741 18.21 -2.24 6.06
N LYS A 742 17.45 -2.33 4.97
CA LYS A 742 15.97 -2.31 5.03
C LYS A 742 15.49 -3.46 5.93
N ARG A 743 14.65 -3.12 6.91
CA ARG A 743 14.01 -4.10 7.80
C ARG A 743 13.01 -4.93 7.01
N MET A 744 13.06 -6.26 7.16
CA MET A 744 12.01 -7.13 6.63
C MET A 744 10.72 -6.95 7.45
N PRO A 745 9.55 -6.84 6.80
CA PRO A 745 8.28 -6.74 7.50
C PRO A 745 7.93 -8.06 8.22
N LEU A 746 7.07 -7.97 9.25
CA LEU A 746 6.66 -9.15 10.03
C LEU A 746 5.86 -10.18 9.20
N ALA A 747 5.08 -9.69 8.23
CA ALA A 747 4.37 -10.43 7.19
C ALA A 747 4.07 -9.47 6.02
N GLU A 748 3.75 -10.01 4.86
CA GLU A 748 3.35 -9.24 3.67
C GLU A 748 2.05 -9.83 3.09
N PRO A 749 1.16 -9.01 2.50
CA PRO A 749 0.00 -9.55 1.81
C PRO A 749 0.47 -10.30 0.57
N PRO A 750 -0.02 -11.52 0.29
CA PRO A 750 0.43 -12.30 -0.86
C PRO A 750 0.27 -11.49 -2.15
N PRO A 751 1.24 -11.55 -3.08
CA PRO A 751 1.20 -10.78 -4.30
C PRO A 751 0.00 -11.16 -5.17
N ALA A 752 -0.51 -10.19 -5.93
CA ALA A 752 -1.60 -10.43 -6.88
C ALA A 752 -1.20 -11.41 -8.00
N TYR A 753 0.08 -11.41 -8.37
CA TYR A 753 0.67 -12.25 -9.42
C TYR A 753 1.70 -13.23 -8.86
N SER A 754 1.80 -14.40 -9.51
CA SER A 754 2.81 -15.41 -9.14
C SER A 754 4.09 -15.17 -9.93
N ALA A 755 5.16 -14.79 -9.24
CA ALA A 755 6.51 -14.70 -9.80
C ALA A 755 6.92 -16.01 -10.51
N ALA A 756 6.55 -17.17 -9.96
CA ALA A 756 6.85 -18.47 -10.58
C ALA A 756 6.09 -18.72 -11.90
N ARG A 757 4.86 -18.22 -12.07
CA ARG A 757 4.15 -18.31 -13.36
C ARG A 757 4.72 -17.34 -14.39
N LEU A 758 4.96 -16.09 -14.00
CA LEU A 758 5.63 -15.10 -14.84
C LEU A 758 6.96 -15.65 -15.37
N MET A 759 7.82 -16.18 -14.49
CA MET A 759 9.07 -16.82 -14.90
C MET A 759 8.86 -18.05 -15.78
N SER A 760 7.85 -18.89 -15.53
CA SER A 760 7.59 -20.05 -16.41
C SER A 760 7.26 -19.68 -17.86
N HIS A 761 6.69 -18.50 -18.09
CA HIS A 761 6.49 -17.96 -19.44
C HIS A 761 7.81 -17.43 -20.03
N VAL A 762 8.61 -16.70 -19.24
CA VAL A 762 9.94 -16.19 -19.65
C VAL A 762 10.89 -17.33 -20.00
N ASP A 763 11.03 -18.32 -19.11
CA ASP A 763 11.85 -19.52 -19.27
C ASP A 763 11.51 -20.26 -20.58
N TRP A 764 10.22 -20.38 -20.90
CA TRP A 764 9.77 -21.06 -22.11
C TRP A 764 10.04 -20.23 -23.37
N LEU A 765 9.74 -18.92 -23.35
CA LEU A 765 9.89 -18.03 -24.49
C LEU A 765 11.35 -17.77 -24.84
N ALA A 766 12.22 -17.64 -23.83
CA ALA A 766 13.67 -17.42 -23.98
C ALA A 766 14.49 -18.71 -23.99
N ALA A 767 13.85 -19.89 -24.02
CA ALA A 767 14.54 -21.16 -24.18
C ALA A 767 15.36 -21.18 -25.50
N PRO A 768 16.57 -21.78 -25.53
CA PRO A 768 17.38 -21.86 -26.75
C PRO A 768 16.66 -22.51 -27.95
N GLU A 769 15.72 -23.43 -27.68
CA GLU A 769 14.84 -24.08 -28.65
C GLU A 769 13.84 -23.11 -29.32
N ARG A 770 13.77 -21.85 -28.89
CA ARG A 770 13.03 -20.76 -29.55
C ARG A 770 13.92 -19.93 -30.47
N GLU A 771 15.19 -20.32 -30.68
CA GLU A 771 16.09 -19.74 -31.70
C GLU A 771 16.25 -18.21 -31.58
N GLY A 772 16.09 -17.67 -30.37
CA GLY A 772 16.04 -16.24 -30.08
C GLY A 772 14.90 -15.48 -30.75
N ARG A 773 13.83 -16.18 -31.12
CA ARG A 773 12.60 -15.66 -31.76
C ARG A 773 12.87 -14.78 -32.98
N GLY A 774 13.93 -15.13 -33.73
CA GLY A 774 14.39 -14.39 -34.90
C GLY A 774 13.35 -14.28 -36.01
N PHE A 775 13.43 -13.21 -36.80
CA PHE A 775 12.55 -12.91 -37.93
C PHE A 775 12.18 -14.15 -38.79
N GLY A 776 10.92 -14.57 -38.75
CA GLY A 776 10.40 -15.73 -39.49
C GLY A 776 11.10 -17.07 -39.20
N SER A 777 11.67 -17.25 -38.01
CA SER A 777 12.24 -18.53 -37.52
C SER A 777 11.16 -19.53 -37.10
N ALA A 778 11.55 -20.81 -36.95
CA ALA A 778 10.65 -21.82 -36.40
C ALA A 778 10.36 -21.55 -34.92
N GLY A 779 11.36 -21.05 -34.19
CA GLY A 779 11.20 -20.60 -32.81
C GLY A 779 10.21 -19.44 -32.65
N LEU A 780 10.25 -18.43 -33.53
CA LEU A 780 9.25 -17.36 -33.57
C LEU A 780 7.84 -17.92 -33.81
N ALA A 781 7.70 -18.81 -34.80
CA ALA A 781 6.40 -19.43 -35.09
C ALA A 781 5.86 -20.17 -33.86
N ALA A 782 6.68 -21.02 -33.22
CA ALA A 782 6.30 -21.75 -32.01
C ALA A 782 5.90 -20.83 -30.85
N SER A 783 6.55 -19.67 -30.69
CA SER A 783 6.17 -18.67 -29.67
C SER A 783 4.79 -18.05 -29.94
N GLY A 784 4.47 -17.72 -31.20
CA GLY A 784 3.12 -17.26 -31.55
C GLY A 784 2.04 -18.31 -31.26
N ASP A 785 2.35 -19.59 -31.53
CA ASP A 785 1.46 -20.71 -31.21
C ASP A 785 1.29 -20.91 -29.69
N TYR A 786 2.33 -20.74 -28.90
CA TYR A 786 2.27 -20.77 -27.43
C TYR A 786 1.43 -19.63 -26.85
N ILE A 787 1.61 -18.40 -27.33
CA ILE A 787 0.85 -17.23 -26.86
C ILE A 787 -0.65 -17.42 -27.14
N ARG A 788 -1.01 -17.92 -28.34
CA ARG A 788 -2.38 -18.35 -28.65
C ARG A 788 -2.91 -19.32 -27.61
N ASP A 789 -2.15 -20.38 -27.30
CA ASP A 789 -2.60 -21.41 -26.36
C ASP A 789 -2.77 -20.87 -24.94
N GLN A 790 -1.92 -19.93 -24.51
CA GLN A 790 -2.10 -19.24 -23.23
C GLN A 790 -3.32 -18.30 -23.23
N PHE A 791 -3.58 -17.54 -24.30
CA PHE A 791 -4.79 -16.73 -24.43
C PHE A 791 -6.07 -17.57 -24.45
N ALA A 792 -6.07 -18.70 -25.15
CA ALA A 792 -7.18 -19.64 -25.14
C ALA A 792 -7.39 -20.28 -23.76
N ALA A 793 -6.31 -20.65 -23.07
CA ALA A 793 -6.37 -21.19 -21.71
C ALA A 793 -6.81 -20.15 -20.66
N ALA A 794 -6.54 -18.86 -20.91
CA ALA A 794 -7.08 -17.75 -20.12
C ALA A 794 -8.58 -17.51 -20.36
N GLY A 795 -9.17 -18.04 -21.44
CA GLY A 795 -10.58 -17.83 -21.79
C GLY A 795 -10.85 -16.64 -22.70
N LEU A 796 -9.82 -16.07 -23.35
CA LEU A 796 -10.01 -15.04 -24.37
C LEU A 796 -10.68 -15.60 -25.64
N GLN A 797 -11.26 -14.71 -26.44
CA GLN A 797 -11.77 -15.01 -27.76
C GLN A 797 -10.76 -14.66 -28.86
N PRO A 798 -10.76 -15.33 -30.02
CA PRO A 798 -9.92 -14.96 -31.16
C PRO A 798 -10.33 -13.59 -31.73
N GLY A 799 -9.35 -12.72 -32.03
CA GLY A 799 -9.62 -11.34 -32.50
C GLY A 799 -9.16 -10.98 -33.91
N ALA A 800 -8.62 -11.92 -34.69
CA ALA A 800 -8.21 -11.65 -36.07
C ALA A 800 -9.42 -11.59 -37.02
N GLY A 801 -9.26 -10.87 -38.14
CA GLY A 801 -10.38 -10.54 -39.05
C GLY A 801 -10.98 -11.73 -39.82
N ASP A 802 -10.36 -12.91 -39.75
CA ASP A 802 -10.86 -14.18 -40.28
C ASP A 802 -11.61 -15.01 -39.22
N GLY A 803 -11.78 -14.49 -38.00
CA GLY A 803 -12.31 -15.23 -36.84
C GLY A 803 -11.27 -16.12 -36.14
N GLY A 804 -10.01 -16.07 -36.58
CA GLY A 804 -8.88 -16.77 -35.98
C GLY A 804 -8.11 -15.93 -34.96
N TRP A 805 -6.97 -16.47 -34.53
CA TRP A 805 -6.06 -15.83 -33.57
C TRP A 805 -4.93 -15.03 -34.24
N PHE A 806 -4.66 -15.28 -35.52
CA PHE A 806 -3.44 -14.81 -36.19
C PHE A 806 -3.75 -13.82 -37.32
N GLN A 807 -3.39 -12.56 -37.12
CA GLN A 807 -3.33 -11.60 -38.22
C GLN A 807 -2.00 -11.82 -38.96
N SER A 808 -2.06 -12.49 -40.11
CA SER A 808 -0.90 -12.89 -40.91
C SER A 808 -0.57 -11.88 -42.01
N PHE A 809 0.72 -11.65 -42.28
CA PHE A 809 1.21 -10.78 -43.35
C PHE A 809 2.60 -11.23 -43.84
N THR A 810 3.03 -10.80 -45.03
CA THR A 810 4.40 -11.06 -45.52
C THR A 810 5.30 -9.85 -45.32
N ALA A 811 6.58 -10.12 -45.03
CA ALA A 811 7.62 -9.09 -44.94
C ALA A 811 8.97 -9.65 -45.40
N VAL A 812 9.83 -8.78 -45.94
CA VAL A 812 11.19 -9.13 -46.36
C VAL A 812 12.17 -8.78 -45.25
N GLY A 813 12.94 -9.76 -44.76
CA GLY A 813 13.84 -9.56 -43.63
C GLY A 813 14.68 -10.80 -43.29
N GLY A 814 15.23 -10.85 -42.07
CA GLY A 814 16.17 -11.87 -41.65
C GLY A 814 17.58 -11.69 -42.25
N GLN A 815 18.52 -12.53 -41.81
CA GLN A 815 19.92 -12.50 -42.28
C GLN A 815 20.07 -12.75 -43.79
N ASP A 816 19.15 -13.53 -44.36
CA ASP A 816 19.07 -13.90 -45.78
C ASP A 816 18.23 -12.92 -46.63
N LYS A 817 17.56 -11.93 -45.99
CA LYS A 817 16.70 -10.94 -46.64
C LYS A 817 15.61 -11.57 -47.53
N GLN A 818 15.04 -12.68 -47.09
CA GLN A 818 13.96 -13.37 -47.80
C GLN A 818 12.59 -12.84 -47.38
N GLU A 819 11.60 -13.02 -48.25
CA GLU A 819 10.19 -12.86 -47.88
C GLU A 819 9.77 -14.00 -46.95
N ARG A 820 9.16 -13.66 -45.81
CA ARG A 820 8.64 -14.61 -44.83
C ARG A 820 7.26 -14.16 -44.33
N THR A 821 6.42 -15.12 -43.96
CA THR A 821 5.13 -14.84 -43.32
C THR A 821 5.33 -14.60 -41.83
N LEU A 822 4.83 -13.47 -41.34
CA LEU A 822 4.75 -13.08 -39.94
C LEU A 822 3.30 -13.13 -39.46
N ARG A 823 3.08 -13.24 -38.14
CA ARG A 823 1.76 -13.38 -37.50
C ARG A 823 1.67 -12.54 -36.22
N ASN A 824 0.81 -11.53 -36.17
CA ASN A 824 0.40 -10.95 -34.87
C ASN A 824 -0.58 -11.91 -34.19
N VAL A 825 -0.54 -12.06 -32.87
CA VAL A 825 -1.47 -12.89 -32.09
C VAL A 825 -2.47 -11.97 -31.37
N ILE A 826 -3.77 -12.15 -31.63
CA ILE A 826 -4.83 -11.25 -31.15
C ILE A 826 -5.84 -12.04 -30.32
N GLY A 827 -5.93 -11.72 -29.02
CA GLY A 827 -6.94 -12.23 -28.10
C GLY A 827 -7.85 -11.11 -27.58
N VAL A 828 -9.11 -11.44 -27.29
CA VAL A 828 -10.14 -10.47 -26.88
C VAL A 828 -10.79 -10.91 -25.58
N LEU A 829 -10.83 -10.03 -24.58
CA LEU A 829 -11.75 -10.12 -23.45
C LEU A 829 -12.97 -9.23 -23.78
N PRO A 830 -14.15 -9.81 -24.06
CA PRO A 830 -15.33 -9.03 -24.44
C PRO A 830 -15.79 -8.08 -23.33
N GLY A 831 -16.25 -6.90 -23.71
CA GLY A 831 -16.88 -5.94 -22.80
C GLY A 831 -18.32 -6.34 -22.44
N SER A 832 -18.76 -5.99 -21.23
CA SER A 832 -20.12 -6.24 -20.73
C SER A 832 -21.13 -5.13 -21.07
N ASP A 833 -20.69 -3.91 -21.42
CA ASP A 833 -21.56 -2.77 -21.65
C ASP A 833 -21.80 -2.47 -23.15
N PRO A 834 -23.03 -2.62 -23.67
CA PRO A 834 -23.36 -2.30 -25.07
C PRO A 834 -23.06 -0.86 -25.50
N ARG A 835 -22.97 0.11 -24.57
CA ARG A 835 -22.58 1.50 -24.86
C ARG A 835 -21.17 1.61 -25.45
N PHE A 836 -20.31 0.63 -25.16
CA PHE A 836 -18.94 0.56 -25.65
C PHE A 836 -18.74 -0.47 -26.77
N ALA A 837 -19.81 -0.96 -27.39
CA ALA A 837 -19.72 -1.82 -28.57
C ALA A 837 -18.86 -1.17 -29.68
N GLY A 838 -17.94 -1.96 -30.25
CA GLY A 838 -16.97 -1.48 -31.24
C GLY A 838 -15.82 -0.63 -30.69
N GLN A 839 -15.69 -0.51 -29.35
CA GLN A 839 -14.56 0.15 -28.69
C GLN A 839 -13.69 -0.85 -27.93
N ALA A 840 -12.38 -0.59 -27.84
CA ALA A 840 -11.48 -1.38 -27.01
C ALA A 840 -10.32 -0.58 -26.41
N ALA A 841 -9.88 -1.00 -25.23
CA ALA A 841 -8.54 -0.71 -24.72
C ALA A 841 -7.56 -1.77 -25.25
N LEU A 842 -6.31 -1.38 -25.56
CA LEU A 842 -5.27 -2.33 -25.98
C LEU A 842 -4.24 -2.56 -24.87
N LEU A 843 -3.85 -3.83 -24.70
CA LEU A 843 -2.63 -4.22 -24.00
C LEU A 843 -1.73 -4.92 -25.03
N THR A 844 -0.54 -4.38 -25.26
CA THR A 844 0.35 -4.77 -26.36
C THR A 844 1.76 -5.10 -25.88
N ALA A 845 2.47 -5.89 -26.67
CA ALA A 845 3.88 -6.26 -26.49
C ALA A 845 4.35 -6.93 -27.79
N HIS A 846 5.64 -6.94 -28.07
CA HIS A 846 6.20 -7.76 -29.15
C HIS A 846 6.70 -9.12 -28.63
N TYR A 847 6.83 -10.10 -29.51
CA TYR A 847 7.37 -11.43 -29.17
C TYR A 847 8.52 -11.90 -30.08
N ASP A 848 8.91 -11.12 -31.09
CA ASP A 848 10.11 -11.36 -31.90
C ASP A 848 11.34 -10.68 -31.31
N HIS A 849 12.50 -11.33 -31.41
CA HIS A 849 13.78 -10.76 -30.96
C HIS A 849 14.87 -11.07 -31.99
N LEU A 850 16.12 -10.72 -31.71
CA LEU A 850 17.21 -10.71 -32.69
C LEU A 850 17.63 -12.08 -33.26
N GLY A 851 17.15 -13.19 -32.71
CA GLY A 851 17.53 -14.53 -33.13
C GLY A 851 19.04 -14.78 -33.07
N PHE A 852 19.67 -14.92 -34.23
CA PHE A 852 21.13 -15.05 -34.36
C PHE A 852 21.87 -13.71 -34.55
N GLY A 853 21.26 -12.61 -34.11
CA GLY A 853 21.85 -11.26 -34.13
C GLY A 853 21.46 -10.41 -35.34
N TRP A 854 20.20 -10.42 -35.75
CA TRP A 854 19.64 -9.56 -36.80
C TRP A 854 18.33 -8.93 -36.31
N PRO A 855 18.06 -7.63 -36.56
CA PRO A 855 18.75 -6.77 -37.51
C PRO A 855 19.97 -6.00 -37.00
N ASP A 856 20.11 -5.74 -35.70
CA ASP A 856 21.12 -4.81 -35.15
C ASP A 856 21.81 -5.34 -33.88
N ALA A 857 22.50 -6.49 -34.01
CA ALA A 857 23.40 -7.00 -32.97
C ALA A 857 24.85 -6.53 -33.16
N ARG A 858 25.61 -6.51 -32.07
CA ARG A 858 27.03 -6.13 -32.08
C ARG A 858 27.89 -7.17 -32.79
N ALA A 859 29.01 -6.73 -33.37
CA ALA A 859 29.91 -7.61 -34.14
C ALA A 859 30.42 -8.85 -33.35
N ASP A 860 30.56 -8.76 -32.02
CA ASP A 860 30.97 -9.87 -31.14
C ASP A 860 29.83 -10.85 -30.80
N ALA A 861 28.58 -10.49 -31.13
CA ALA A 861 27.36 -11.23 -30.81
C ALA A 861 26.71 -11.91 -32.03
N ILE A 862 27.02 -11.48 -33.26
CA ILE A 862 26.50 -12.08 -34.50
C ILE A 862 26.75 -13.59 -34.53
N GLY A 863 25.73 -14.36 -34.89
CA GLY A 863 25.77 -15.83 -34.95
C GLY A 863 25.50 -16.55 -33.61
N LYS A 864 25.39 -15.82 -32.50
CA LYS A 864 24.95 -16.36 -31.20
C LYS A 864 23.44 -16.17 -31.05
N ILE A 865 22.78 -17.08 -30.33
CA ILE A 865 21.38 -16.91 -29.93
C ILE A 865 21.27 -15.72 -28.99
N HIS A 866 20.31 -14.84 -29.25
CA HIS A 866 19.88 -13.75 -28.37
C HIS A 866 18.56 -14.21 -27.74
N PRO A 867 18.50 -14.54 -26.44
CA PRO A 867 17.29 -15.15 -25.88
C PRO A 867 16.18 -14.15 -25.59
N GLY A 868 16.48 -12.86 -25.39
CA GLY A 868 15.49 -11.79 -25.20
C GLY A 868 14.60 -12.03 -23.97
N ALA A 869 15.17 -12.44 -22.85
CA ALA A 869 14.42 -12.78 -21.64
C ALA A 869 13.77 -11.53 -21.00
N ASP A 870 14.53 -10.47 -20.80
CA ASP A 870 14.02 -9.16 -20.41
C ASP A 870 13.42 -8.43 -21.61
N ASP A 871 14.15 -8.35 -22.74
CA ASP A 871 13.83 -7.51 -23.91
C ASP A 871 12.33 -7.59 -24.26
N ASN A 872 11.80 -8.81 -24.45
CA ASN A 872 10.36 -8.97 -24.69
C ASN A 872 9.69 -10.28 -24.25
N ALA A 873 10.42 -11.31 -23.82
CA ALA A 873 9.76 -12.44 -23.15
C ALA A 873 9.07 -12.00 -21.84
N SER A 874 9.65 -11.01 -21.14
CA SER A 874 9.07 -10.41 -19.93
C SER A 874 7.72 -9.71 -20.18
N GLY A 875 7.62 -8.91 -21.25
CA GLY A 875 6.39 -8.20 -21.63
C GLY A 875 5.25 -9.14 -21.98
N VAL A 876 5.55 -10.16 -22.80
CA VAL A 876 4.58 -11.23 -23.15
C VAL A 876 4.15 -12.02 -21.91
N ALA A 877 5.08 -12.35 -21.00
CA ALA A 877 4.76 -13.05 -19.76
C ALA A 877 3.81 -12.26 -18.85
N VAL A 878 4.04 -10.94 -18.70
CA VAL A 878 3.13 -10.04 -17.97
C VAL A 878 1.76 -9.98 -18.65
N MET A 879 1.72 -9.82 -19.98
CA MET A 879 0.46 -9.79 -20.74
C MET A 879 -0.37 -11.06 -20.54
N ILE A 880 0.25 -12.25 -20.61
CA ILE A 880 -0.42 -13.55 -20.42
C ILE A 880 -1.02 -13.64 -19.01
N GLU A 881 -0.26 -13.31 -17.97
CA GLU A 881 -0.76 -13.39 -16.59
C GLU A 881 -1.86 -12.35 -16.30
N VAL A 882 -1.76 -11.13 -16.86
CA VAL A 882 -2.80 -10.10 -16.78
C VAL A 882 -4.08 -10.55 -17.50
N ALA A 883 -3.97 -11.12 -18.71
CA ALA A 883 -5.10 -11.70 -19.43
C ALA A 883 -5.80 -12.80 -18.60
N ARG A 884 -5.03 -13.74 -18.04
CA ARG A 884 -5.53 -14.82 -17.19
C ARG A 884 -6.14 -14.31 -15.88
N ALA A 885 -5.67 -13.20 -15.33
CA ALA A 885 -6.25 -12.59 -14.13
C ALA A 885 -7.58 -11.87 -14.43
N LEU A 886 -7.62 -11.08 -15.50
CA LEU A 886 -8.81 -10.31 -15.89
C LEU A 886 -9.94 -11.21 -16.40
N ALA A 887 -9.64 -12.25 -17.18
CA ALA A 887 -10.65 -13.20 -17.67
C ALA A 887 -11.25 -14.09 -16.56
N ALA A 888 -10.66 -14.13 -15.37
CA ALA A 888 -11.20 -14.79 -14.18
C ALA A 888 -12.12 -13.88 -13.33
N ARG A 889 -12.31 -12.61 -13.74
CA ARG A 889 -13.17 -11.60 -13.09
C ARG A 889 -14.44 -11.37 -13.91
N PRO A 890 -15.46 -10.66 -13.38
CA PRO A 890 -16.57 -10.15 -14.18
C PRO A 890 -16.06 -9.33 -15.40
N PRO A 891 -16.64 -9.46 -16.60
CA PRO A 891 -16.11 -8.78 -17.78
C PRO A 891 -16.17 -7.24 -17.64
N PRO A 892 -15.10 -6.52 -18.00
CA PRO A 892 -15.05 -5.06 -17.89
C PRO A 892 -16.10 -4.38 -18.80
N PRO A 893 -16.49 -3.12 -18.56
CA PRO A 893 -17.51 -2.45 -19.38
C PRO A 893 -17.15 -2.42 -20.87
N ARG A 894 -15.93 -2.00 -21.22
CA ARG A 894 -15.38 -1.99 -22.58
C ARG A 894 -14.46 -3.19 -22.79
N SER A 895 -14.43 -3.72 -24.02
CA SER A 895 -13.55 -4.83 -24.38
C SER A 895 -12.06 -4.48 -24.19
N ILE A 896 -11.27 -5.49 -23.83
CA ILE A 896 -9.80 -5.39 -23.82
C ILE A 896 -9.27 -6.31 -24.93
N VAL A 897 -8.40 -5.78 -25.79
CA VAL A 897 -7.74 -6.55 -26.84
C VAL A 897 -6.26 -6.69 -26.50
N PHE A 898 -5.81 -7.93 -26.40
CA PHE A 898 -4.43 -8.32 -26.11
C PHE A 898 -3.75 -8.65 -27.44
N ILE A 899 -2.65 -7.96 -27.76
CA ILE A 899 -1.95 -8.16 -29.04
C ILE A 899 -0.47 -8.41 -28.81
N ALA A 900 -0.01 -9.61 -29.17
CA ALA A 900 1.41 -9.91 -29.28
C ALA A 900 1.87 -9.64 -30.73
N PHE A 901 2.63 -8.58 -30.93
CA PHE A 901 3.17 -8.14 -32.22
C PHE A 901 4.44 -8.89 -32.62
N THR A 902 4.73 -8.88 -33.91
CA THR A 902 5.94 -9.45 -34.48
C THR A 902 6.56 -8.52 -35.54
N GLY A 903 7.88 -8.54 -35.64
CA GLY A 903 8.65 -7.64 -36.50
C GLY A 903 8.85 -6.25 -35.89
N GLU A 904 8.77 -6.11 -34.56
CA GLU A 904 9.05 -4.86 -33.84
C GLU A 904 10.50 -4.43 -34.12
N GLU A 905 11.44 -5.33 -33.81
CA GLU A 905 12.88 -5.23 -34.03
C GLU A 905 13.25 -4.82 -35.46
N SER A 906 12.36 -5.17 -36.39
CA SER A 906 12.50 -4.98 -37.83
C SER A 906 11.89 -3.66 -38.34
N GLY A 907 11.49 -2.77 -37.43
CA GLY A 907 10.89 -1.47 -37.73
C GLY A 907 9.37 -1.42 -37.54
N LEU A 908 8.87 -1.97 -36.42
CA LEU A 908 7.46 -1.94 -36.01
C LEU A 908 6.51 -2.57 -37.03
N LEU A 909 6.93 -3.66 -37.69
CA LEU A 909 6.19 -4.23 -38.82
C LEU A 909 4.80 -4.72 -38.43
N GLY A 910 4.68 -5.42 -37.29
CA GLY A 910 3.43 -5.99 -36.78
C GLY A 910 2.41 -4.92 -36.40
N SER A 911 2.78 -3.97 -35.55
CA SER A 911 1.91 -2.86 -35.16
C SER A 911 1.54 -1.94 -36.33
N ARG A 912 2.50 -1.63 -37.22
CA ARG A 912 2.22 -0.85 -38.45
C ARG A 912 1.33 -1.59 -39.45
N TYR A 913 1.36 -2.92 -39.47
CA TYR A 913 0.41 -3.71 -40.25
C TYR A 913 -0.97 -3.69 -39.60
N TYR A 914 -1.05 -3.89 -38.29
CA TYR A 914 -2.29 -3.87 -37.51
C TYR A 914 -3.03 -2.54 -37.64
N VAL A 915 -2.33 -1.42 -37.48
CA VAL A 915 -2.91 -0.06 -37.57
C VAL A 915 -3.52 0.22 -38.95
N LYS A 916 -2.98 -0.38 -40.02
CA LYS A 916 -3.56 -0.31 -41.38
C LYS A 916 -4.73 -1.27 -41.61
N HIS A 917 -4.81 -2.35 -40.82
CA HIS A 917 -5.82 -3.41 -40.94
C HIS A 917 -6.42 -3.74 -39.56
N PRO A 918 -7.03 -2.76 -38.87
CA PRO A 918 -7.40 -2.90 -37.46
C PRO A 918 -8.50 -3.94 -37.26
N THR A 919 -8.34 -4.81 -36.25
CA THR A 919 -9.26 -5.93 -35.95
C THR A 919 -9.13 -6.34 -34.48
N PRO A 920 -10.21 -6.67 -33.75
CA PRO A 920 -11.61 -6.75 -34.20
C PRO A 920 -12.32 -5.39 -34.23
N VAL A 921 -11.75 -4.36 -33.60
CA VAL A 921 -12.31 -3.00 -33.56
C VAL A 921 -11.68 -2.10 -34.63
N PRO A 922 -12.43 -1.13 -35.21
CA PRO A 922 -11.84 -0.13 -36.08
C PRO A 922 -10.89 0.80 -35.31
N LEU A 923 -9.96 1.44 -36.01
CA LEU A 923 -8.96 2.34 -35.42
C LEU A 923 -9.59 3.46 -34.57
N SER A 924 -10.71 4.03 -35.01
CA SER A 924 -11.47 5.03 -34.27
C SER A 924 -12.17 4.50 -33.00
N GLY A 925 -12.33 3.19 -32.87
CA GLY A 925 -12.85 2.51 -31.68
C GLY A 925 -11.80 2.32 -30.58
N ILE A 926 -10.51 2.41 -30.90
CA ILE A 926 -9.43 2.28 -29.92
C ILE A 926 -9.40 3.55 -29.06
N ILE A 927 -9.39 3.36 -27.73
CA ILE A 927 -9.39 4.46 -26.76
C ILE A 927 -8.01 4.76 -26.16
N GLY A 928 -7.08 3.80 -26.26
CA GLY A 928 -5.71 3.93 -25.78
C GLY A 928 -4.96 2.60 -25.86
N ASP A 929 -3.63 2.69 -25.90
CA ASP A 929 -2.70 1.57 -25.99
C ASP A 929 -1.68 1.59 -24.83
N LEU A 930 -1.50 0.43 -24.20
CA LEU A 930 -0.48 0.18 -23.18
C LEU A 930 0.48 -0.88 -23.72
N ASN A 931 1.68 -0.48 -24.15
CA ASN A 931 2.69 -1.41 -24.64
C ASN A 931 3.68 -1.84 -23.54
N LEU A 932 4.04 -3.12 -23.51
CA LEU A 932 5.01 -3.70 -22.59
C LEU A 932 6.29 -4.09 -23.36
N ASP A 933 7.41 -3.47 -22.99
CA ASP A 933 8.75 -3.69 -23.57
C ASP A 933 9.79 -3.51 -22.45
N THR A 934 10.71 -4.47 -22.32
CA THR A 934 11.80 -4.49 -21.32
C THR A 934 11.28 -4.23 -19.89
N VAL A 935 10.41 -5.12 -19.40
CA VAL A 935 9.73 -5.01 -18.09
C VAL A 935 10.24 -6.01 -17.03
N GLY A 936 11.24 -6.81 -17.38
CA GLY A 936 11.87 -7.82 -16.54
C GLY A 936 12.90 -7.27 -15.56
N SER A 937 13.44 -6.06 -15.75
CA SER A 937 14.53 -5.52 -14.92
C SER A 937 14.15 -4.23 -14.18
N LEU A 938 13.22 -4.30 -13.21
CA LEU A 938 12.78 -3.13 -12.44
C LEU A 938 13.64 -2.85 -11.19
N GLY A 939 13.94 -3.86 -10.38
CA GLY A 939 14.61 -3.72 -9.10
C GLY A 939 13.88 -2.79 -8.12
N GLU A 940 14.62 -1.81 -7.60
CA GLU A 940 14.12 -0.78 -6.68
C GLU A 940 13.70 0.53 -7.40
N HIS A 941 13.68 0.54 -8.74
CA HIS A 941 13.29 1.72 -9.52
C HIS A 941 11.76 1.86 -9.62
N PRO A 942 11.22 3.09 -9.79
CA PRO A 942 9.82 3.28 -10.17
C PRO A 942 9.53 2.70 -11.56
N VAL A 943 8.32 2.16 -11.76
CA VAL A 943 7.85 1.70 -13.07
C VAL A 943 7.82 2.90 -14.02
N SER A 944 8.56 2.83 -15.12
CA SER A 944 8.71 3.95 -16.06
C SER A 944 7.62 3.91 -17.11
N ILE A 945 6.94 5.04 -17.30
CA ILE A 945 5.87 5.19 -18.29
C ILE A 945 6.36 6.20 -19.32
N LEU A 946 6.67 5.73 -20.53
CA LEU A 946 7.19 6.52 -21.64
C LEU A 946 6.06 6.98 -22.57
N ALA A 947 6.30 8.06 -23.33
CA ALA A 947 5.33 8.71 -24.21
C ALA A 947 4.07 9.27 -23.50
N THR A 948 4.20 9.64 -22.22
CA THR A 948 3.08 10.18 -21.41
C THR A 948 2.50 11.50 -21.91
N GLU A 949 3.17 12.18 -22.84
CA GLU A 949 2.63 13.33 -23.57
C GLU A 949 1.57 12.97 -24.61
N SER A 950 1.35 11.69 -24.94
CA SER A 950 0.37 11.27 -25.95
C SER A 950 -1.07 11.58 -25.56
N ALA A 951 -1.35 11.71 -24.26
CA ALA A 951 -2.60 12.28 -23.74
C ALA A 951 -2.40 13.00 -22.40
N ARG A 952 -3.23 14.03 -22.18
CA ARG A 952 -3.17 14.91 -21.00
C ARG A 952 -3.34 14.16 -19.68
N GLU A 953 -4.10 13.07 -19.68
CA GLU A 953 -4.54 12.36 -18.48
C GLU A 953 -3.48 11.40 -17.92
N TRP A 954 -2.54 10.90 -18.73
CA TRP A 954 -1.62 9.83 -18.31
C TRP A 954 -0.86 10.10 -17.00
N PRO A 955 -0.26 11.29 -16.77
CA PRO A 955 0.45 11.55 -15.52
C PRO A 955 -0.47 11.46 -14.29
N PHE A 956 -1.75 11.80 -14.43
CA PHE A 956 -2.75 11.71 -13.36
C PHE A 956 -3.20 10.28 -13.13
N VAL A 957 -3.41 9.50 -14.19
CA VAL A 957 -3.75 8.06 -14.12
C VAL A 957 -2.68 7.30 -13.35
N PHE A 958 -1.42 7.40 -13.75
CA PHE A 958 -0.33 6.66 -13.08
C PHE A 958 -0.02 7.20 -11.67
N SER A 959 -0.22 8.50 -11.41
CA SER A 959 -0.18 9.02 -10.03
C SER A 959 -1.27 8.41 -9.15
N GLY A 960 -2.49 8.20 -9.69
CA GLY A 960 -3.57 7.49 -9.02
C GLY A 960 -3.22 6.03 -8.75
N ILE A 961 -2.67 5.32 -9.74
CA ILE A 961 -2.22 3.92 -9.60
C ILE A 961 -1.12 3.80 -8.53
N THR A 962 -0.19 4.74 -8.44
CA THR A 962 0.80 4.77 -7.35
C THR A 962 0.15 4.92 -5.98
N ALA A 963 -0.90 5.75 -5.85
CA ALA A 963 -1.64 5.90 -4.60
C ALA A 963 -2.50 4.67 -4.23
N ILE A 964 -2.97 3.91 -5.23
CA ILE A 964 -3.74 2.65 -5.06
C ILE A 964 -2.83 1.50 -4.64
N THR A 965 -1.72 1.31 -5.36
CA THR A 965 -0.91 0.10 -5.31
C THR A 965 0.27 0.20 -4.34
N GLY A 966 0.65 1.42 -3.94
CA GLY A 966 1.91 1.69 -3.26
C GLY A 966 3.15 1.57 -4.17
N ILE A 967 2.98 1.21 -5.44
CA ILE A 967 4.09 0.99 -6.39
C ILE A 967 4.45 2.34 -7.03
N PRO A 968 5.69 2.85 -6.87
CA PRO A 968 6.10 4.10 -7.49
C PRO A 968 6.07 3.99 -9.02
N THR A 969 5.46 4.97 -9.67
CA THR A 969 5.51 5.16 -11.13
C THR A 969 6.25 6.45 -11.47
N ARG A 970 6.77 6.54 -12.70
CA ARG A 970 7.50 7.71 -13.21
C ARG A 970 7.08 7.99 -14.66
N SER A 971 6.36 9.10 -14.86
CA SER A 971 6.04 9.60 -16.20
C SER A 971 7.27 10.19 -16.89
N VAL A 972 7.47 9.83 -18.15
CA VAL A 972 8.55 10.28 -19.02
C VAL A 972 7.96 10.77 -20.34
N VAL A 973 8.47 11.91 -20.83
CA VAL A 973 8.05 12.54 -22.10
C VAL A 973 9.09 12.32 -23.20
N GLY A 974 8.67 12.07 -24.43
CA GLY A 974 9.49 12.12 -25.65
C GLY A 974 10.51 10.97 -25.82
N ALA A 975 10.41 9.91 -25.01
CA ALA A 975 11.47 8.90 -24.89
C ALA A 975 11.32 7.67 -25.80
N SER A 976 10.14 7.42 -26.41
CA SER A 976 9.91 6.19 -27.17
C SER A 976 9.20 6.45 -28.51
N VAL A 977 10.03 6.59 -29.55
CA VAL A 977 9.63 6.55 -30.97
C VAL A 977 10.02 5.20 -31.63
N SER A 978 10.36 4.20 -30.82
CA SER A 978 11.06 2.97 -31.22
C SER A 978 10.44 1.70 -30.61
N SER A 979 9.15 1.72 -30.33
CA SER A 979 8.38 0.59 -29.79
C SER A 979 6.93 0.68 -30.29
N ASP A 980 6.17 -0.42 -30.23
CA ASP A 980 4.91 -0.60 -30.96
C ASP A 980 3.83 0.47 -30.72
N GLN A 981 3.75 1.07 -29.53
CA GLN A 981 2.79 2.14 -29.25
C GLN A 981 2.97 3.37 -30.16
N GLN A 982 4.17 3.58 -30.72
CA GLN A 982 4.41 4.67 -31.67
C GLN A 982 3.54 4.54 -32.93
N ALA A 983 3.22 3.32 -33.38
CA ALA A 983 2.34 3.12 -34.53
C ALA A 983 0.90 3.64 -34.28
N PHE A 984 0.47 3.65 -33.02
CA PHE A 984 -0.82 4.19 -32.59
C PHE A 984 -0.77 5.71 -32.39
N ILE A 985 0.31 6.22 -31.76
CA ILE A 985 0.56 7.66 -31.60
C ILE A 985 0.64 8.37 -32.97
N ASP A 986 1.28 7.74 -33.96
CA ASP A 986 1.36 8.20 -35.35
C ASP A 986 -0.02 8.42 -36.00
N GLN A 987 -1.10 7.82 -35.45
CA GLN A 987 -2.49 7.98 -35.91
C GLN A 987 -3.36 8.81 -34.95
N GLY A 988 -2.77 9.44 -33.94
CA GLY A 988 -3.50 10.21 -32.92
C GLY A 988 -4.26 9.35 -31.91
N ILE A 989 -3.88 8.08 -31.72
CA ILE A 989 -4.35 7.26 -30.59
C ILE A 989 -3.38 7.46 -29.41
N PRO A 990 -3.88 7.74 -28.19
CA PRO A 990 -3.06 7.77 -26.99
C PRO A 990 -2.34 6.43 -26.75
N GLY A 991 -1.02 6.46 -26.68
CA GLY A 991 -0.20 5.28 -26.42
C GLY A 991 0.89 5.57 -25.40
N VAL A 992 1.18 4.61 -24.52
CA VAL A 992 2.34 4.67 -23.61
C VAL A 992 3.08 3.34 -23.59
N GLN A 993 4.38 3.39 -23.36
CA GLN A 993 5.19 2.20 -23.08
C GLN A 993 5.43 2.09 -21.57
N VAL A 994 5.20 0.91 -21.03
CA VAL A 994 5.60 0.51 -19.68
C VAL A 994 6.98 -0.16 -19.78
N PHE A 995 7.93 0.35 -19.00
CA PHE A 995 9.34 -0.03 -19.05
C PHE A 995 9.89 -0.19 -17.62
N GLY A 996 10.75 -1.19 -17.42
CA GLY A 996 11.46 -1.44 -16.16
C GLY A 996 12.61 -0.44 -15.96
N ASN A 997 13.82 -0.89 -16.27
CA ASN A 997 15.01 -0.05 -16.34
C ASN A 997 15.94 -0.52 -17.49
N ALA A 998 16.88 0.32 -17.89
CA ALA A 998 17.87 -0.02 -18.89
C ALA A 998 18.81 -1.12 -18.37
N THR A 999 19.20 -2.09 -19.22
CA THR A 999 20.12 -3.17 -18.83
C THR A 999 21.33 -3.30 -19.76
N LEU A 1000 22.48 -3.73 -19.20
CA LEU A 1000 23.66 -4.09 -19.99
C LEU A 1000 23.45 -5.37 -20.86
N HIS A 1001 22.32 -6.05 -20.67
CA HIS A 1001 21.92 -7.28 -21.34
C HIS A 1001 21.08 -7.02 -22.60
N TYR A 1002 20.44 -5.85 -22.71
CA TYR A 1002 19.65 -5.40 -23.86
C TYR A 1002 20.36 -5.67 -25.20
N HIS A 1003 19.67 -6.35 -26.13
CA HIS A 1003 20.22 -6.79 -27.42
C HIS A 1003 21.50 -7.64 -27.30
N ARG A 1004 21.62 -8.52 -26.28
CA ARG A 1004 22.79 -9.43 -26.10
C ARG A 1004 22.39 -10.90 -25.94
N PRO A 1005 23.31 -11.84 -26.28
CA PRO A 1005 23.22 -13.26 -25.89
C PRO A 1005 23.19 -13.53 -24.38
N SER A 1006 23.47 -12.52 -23.56
CA SER A 1006 23.45 -12.58 -22.09
C SER A 1006 22.12 -12.14 -21.49
N ASP A 1007 21.11 -11.78 -22.28
CA ASP A 1007 19.75 -11.58 -21.78
C ASP A 1007 19.06 -12.94 -21.64
N THR A 1008 19.20 -13.55 -20.47
CA THR A 1008 18.76 -14.91 -20.14
C THR A 1008 17.80 -14.91 -18.95
N PRO A 1009 16.94 -15.94 -18.76
CA PRO A 1009 15.94 -15.91 -17.69
C PRO A 1009 16.49 -15.70 -16.28
N ASP A 1010 17.74 -16.09 -16.01
CA ASP A 1010 18.41 -15.87 -14.72
C ASP A 1010 18.79 -14.40 -14.44
N THR A 1011 18.71 -13.51 -15.44
CA THR A 1011 18.94 -12.05 -15.27
C THR A 1011 17.65 -11.26 -15.01
N VAL A 1012 16.48 -11.90 -15.00
CA VAL A 1012 15.17 -11.26 -14.85
C VAL A 1012 14.74 -11.11 -13.38
N ASP A 1013 14.31 -9.91 -13.01
CA ASP A 1013 13.70 -9.59 -11.71
C ASP A 1013 12.21 -9.96 -11.69
N ALA A 1014 11.94 -11.19 -11.28
CA ALA A 1014 10.59 -11.72 -11.12
C ALA A 1014 9.72 -10.94 -10.12
N ALA A 1015 10.32 -10.27 -9.12
CA ALA A 1015 9.59 -9.44 -8.16
C ALA A 1015 9.22 -8.08 -8.79
N GLY A 1016 10.10 -7.54 -9.61
CA GLY A 1016 9.86 -6.41 -10.51
C GLY A 1016 8.68 -6.67 -11.44
N MET A 1017 8.65 -7.81 -12.13
CA MET A 1017 7.55 -8.18 -13.01
C MET A 1017 6.19 -8.27 -12.30
N VAL A 1018 6.15 -8.73 -11.05
CA VAL A 1018 4.91 -8.72 -10.23
C VAL A 1018 4.43 -7.28 -9.97
N LYS A 1019 5.35 -6.34 -9.69
CA LYS A 1019 5.02 -4.92 -9.54
C LYS A 1019 4.48 -4.34 -10.86
N VAL A 1020 5.13 -4.63 -11.98
CA VAL A 1020 4.70 -4.17 -13.32
C VAL A 1020 3.30 -4.72 -13.66
N ALA A 1021 3.07 -6.03 -13.52
CA ALA A 1021 1.78 -6.65 -13.79
C ALA A 1021 0.64 -6.01 -12.96
N THR A 1022 0.91 -5.66 -11.70
CA THR A 1022 -0.05 -4.94 -10.84
C THR A 1022 -0.36 -3.54 -11.38
N VAL A 1023 0.65 -2.75 -11.75
CA VAL A 1023 0.45 -1.40 -12.34
C VAL A 1023 -0.29 -1.46 -13.68
N VAL A 1024 0.07 -2.42 -14.54
CA VAL A 1024 -0.55 -2.65 -15.85
C VAL A 1024 -2.03 -3.03 -15.72
N THR A 1025 -2.38 -3.84 -14.71
CA THR A 1025 -3.77 -4.25 -14.44
C THR A 1025 -4.65 -3.04 -14.13
N GLU A 1026 -4.24 -2.18 -13.21
CA GLU A 1026 -5.01 -0.98 -12.85
C GLU A 1026 -5.10 0.00 -14.04
N ALA A 1027 -4.05 0.10 -14.86
CA ALA A 1027 -4.04 0.95 -16.05
C ALA A 1027 -4.99 0.45 -17.15
N ILE A 1028 -4.99 -0.85 -17.46
CA ILE A 1028 -5.89 -1.41 -18.49
C ILE A 1028 -7.34 -1.45 -18.01
N GLU A 1029 -7.60 -1.69 -16.72
CA GLU A 1029 -8.94 -1.59 -16.13
C GLU A 1029 -9.47 -0.15 -16.14
N TYR A 1030 -8.62 0.85 -15.88
CA TYR A 1030 -9.00 2.26 -16.02
C TYR A 1030 -9.44 2.59 -17.46
N LEU A 1031 -8.69 2.15 -18.47
CA LEU A 1031 -9.11 2.30 -19.87
C LEU A 1031 -10.40 1.55 -20.16
N ALA A 1032 -10.54 0.32 -19.69
CA ALA A 1032 -11.71 -0.50 -19.93
C ALA A 1032 -12.99 -0.01 -19.20
N SER A 1033 -12.86 0.88 -18.21
CA SER A 1033 -13.97 1.43 -17.42
C SER A 1033 -14.27 2.91 -17.68
N THR A 1034 -13.31 3.73 -18.13
CA THR A 1034 -13.54 5.17 -18.32
C THR A 1034 -14.62 5.45 -19.39
N GLU A 1035 -15.58 6.30 -19.04
CA GLU A 1035 -16.57 6.82 -20.00
C GLU A 1035 -15.98 7.90 -20.91
N GLN A 1036 -14.97 8.64 -20.40
CA GLN A 1036 -14.29 9.69 -21.16
C GLN A 1036 -13.10 9.11 -21.93
N ARG A 1037 -12.97 9.49 -23.20
CA ARG A 1037 -11.75 9.26 -23.98
C ARG A 1037 -10.64 10.18 -23.47
N LEU A 1038 -9.41 9.71 -23.51
CA LEU A 1038 -8.24 10.51 -23.17
C LEU A 1038 -8.08 11.66 -24.18
N THR A 1039 -7.64 12.81 -23.70
CA THR A 1039 -7.39 14.02 -24.51
C THR A 1039 -6.03 13.90 -25.18
N VAL A 1040 -6.02 13.52 -26.45
CA VAL A 1040 -4.80 13.43 -27.28
C VAL A 1040 -4.01 14.74 -27.22
N THR A 1041 -2.72 14.63 -26.91
CA THR A 1041 -1.78 15.75 -26.90
C THR A 1041 -0.54 15.42 -27.74
N GLY A 1042 0.05 16.42 -28.39
CA GLY A 1042 1.13 16.22 -29.36
C GLY A 1042 0.69 16.40 -30.82
N ALA A 1043 1.67 16.49 -31.73
CA ALA A 1043 1.46 16.88 -33.13
C ALA A 1043 0.96 15.72 -34.03
N GLY A 1044 -0.24 15.19 -33.73
CA GLY A 1044 -0.94 14.20 -34.55
C GLY A 1044 -1.91 14.78 -35.60
N VAL A 1045 -2.02 16.11 -35.72
CA VAL A 1045 -2.94 16.77 -36.65
C VAL A 1045 -2.19 17.24 -37.91
N GLY A 1046 -2.10 16.34 -38.90
CA GLY A 1046 -1.99 16.75 -40.31
C GLY A 1046 -0.65 17.26 -40.82
N SER A 1047 0.49 17.00 -40.18
CA SER A 1047 1.78 17.22 -40.84
C SER A 1047 2.08 16.09 -41.84
N GLY A 1048 1.85 16.34 -43.13
CA GLY A 1048 2.16 15.45 -44.25
C GLY A 1048 3.66 15.24 -44.51
N VAL A 1049 4.43 14.99 -43.45
CA VAL A 1049 5.84 14.58 -43.53
C VAL A 1049 5.85 13.08 -43.82
N PRO A 1050 6.42 12.62 -44.96
CA PRO A 1050 6.58 11.20 -45.20
C PRO A 1050 7.43 10.58 -44.09
N PRO A 1051 7.21 9.30 -43.71
CA PRO A 1051 8.17 8.60 -42.87
C PRO A 1051 9.55 8.69 -43.56
N PRO A 1052 10.64 8.99 -42.84
CA PRO A 1052 11.95 9.02 -43.45
C PRO A 1052 12.18 7.66 -44.10
N ALA A 1053 12.51 7.66 -45.39
CA ALA A 1053 12.87 6.44 -46.09
C ALA A 1053 13.97 5.73 -45.30
N ALA A 1054 13.96 4.39 -45.30
CA ALA A 1054 14.99 3.58 -44.67
C ALA A 1054 16.34 3.79 -45.39
N SER A 1055 17.00 4.90 -45.07
CA SER A 1055 18.32 5.26 -45.58
C SER A 1055 19.34 4.33 -44.93
N GLY A 1056 20.15 3.69 -45.77
CA GLY A 1056 20.97 2.54 -45.37
C GLY A 1056 22.16 2.85 -44.47
N ASP A 1057 22.22 4.02 -43.83
CA ASP A 1057 23.36 4.42 -43.00
C ASP A 1057 23.10 4.12 -41.52
N ARG A 1058 23.26 2.84 -41.17
CA ARG A 1058 23.30 2.37 -39.79
C ARG A 1058 24.52 2.96 -39.08
N ARG A 1059 24.35 3.29 -37.79
CA ARG A 1059 25.43 3.77 -36.91
C ARG A 1059 26.55 2.71 -36.83
N LYS A 1060 27.74 3.02 -37.33
CA LYS A 1060 28.89 2.10 -37.46
C LYS A 1060 29.72 1.96 -36.18
N VAL A 1061 29.53 2.87 -35.22
CA VAL A 1061 30.36 3.01 -34.01
C VAL A 1061 29.58 2.92 -32.72
N SER A 1062 30.23 2.47 -31.65
CA SER A 1062 29.72 2.56 -30.28
C SER A 1062 30.64 3.33 -29.35
N LEU A 1063 30.06 4.19 -28.51
CA LEU A 1063 30.74 4.76 -27.35
C LEU A 1063 30.73 3.77 -26.16
N GLY A 1064 29.78 2.82 -26.14
CA GLY A 1064 29.61 1.84 -25.06
C GLY A 1064 29.14 2.45 -23.73
N ALA A 1065 28.32 3.49 -23.79
CA ALA A 1065 27.56 4.00 -22.64
C ALA A 1065 26.06 3.82 -22.88
N MET A 1066 25.31 3.54 -21.81
CA MET A 1066 23.87 3.33 -21.85
C MET A 1066 23.14 4.60 -21.35
N PRO A 1067 22.20 5.15 -22.13
CA PRO A 1067 21.36 6.29 -21.71
C PRO A 1067 20.52 5.99 -20.47
N ASP A 1068 20.32 7.01 -19.64
CA ASP A 1068 19.16 7.09 -18.75
C ASP A 1068 17.99 7.71 -19.52
N PHE A 1069 17.06 6.87 -19.95
CA PHE A 1069 15.88 7.26 -20.73
C PHE A 1069 14.91 8.18 -19.97
N ALA A 1070 15.02 8.29 -18.64
CA ALA A 1070 14.19 9.15 -17.81
C ALA A 1070 14.87 10.49 -17.45
N PHE A 1071 16.08 10.74 -17.93
CA PHE A 1071 16.76 12.03 -17.72
C PHE A 1071 16.16 13.13 -18.60
N GLN A 1072 15.57 14.14 -17.97
CA GLN A 1072 15.08 15.35 -18.64
C GLN A 1072 15.95 16.55 -18.27
N GLY A 1073 16.97 16.80 -19.08
CA GLY A 1073 17.92 17.90 -18.94
C GLY A 1073 18.82 18.03 -20.17
N PRO A 1074 19.67 19.07 -20.24
CA PRO A 1074 20.62 19.22 -21.33
C PRO A 1074 21.70 18.12 -21.30
N GLY A 1075 22.11 17.65 -22.48
CA GLY A 1075 23.03 16.53 -22.61
C GLY A 1075 22.35 15.15 -22.61
N LEU A 1076 23.15 14.12 -22.35
CA LEU A 1076 22.73 12.73 -22.21
C LEU A 1076 23.27 12.17 -20.90
N ARG A 1077 22.41 11.92 -19.91
CA ARG A 1077 22.81 11.19 -18.70
C ARG A 1077 23.05 9.72 -19.04
N LEU A 1078 24.12 9.18 -18.48
CA LEU A 1078 24.48 7.78 -18.60
C LEU A 1078 23.95 7.03 -17.38
N ASP A 1079 23.07 6.05 -17.59
CA ASP A 1079 22.63 5.13 -16.53
C ASP A 1079 23.79 4.18 -16.16
N SER A 1080 24.48 3.65 -17.18
CA SER A 1080 25.68 2.84 -16.98
C SER A 1080 26.69 2.99 -18.12
N VAL A 1081 27.89 2.47 -17.87
CA VAL A 1081 29.00 2.43 -18.84
C VAL A 1081 29.44 0.98 -18.97
N VAL A 1082 29.57 0.50 -20.20
CA VAL A 1082 29.97 -0.88 -20.50
C VAL A 1082 31.46 -1.05 -20.15
N PRO A 1083 31.88 -2.07 -19.38
CA PRO A 1083 33.29 -2.33 -19.11
C PRO A 1083 34.10 -2.54 -20.40
N GLY A 1084 35.32 -1.99 -20.43
CA GLY A 1084 36.23 -2.02 -21.58
C GLY A 1084 35.86 -1.07 -22.74
N SER A 1085 34.75 -0.32 -22.62
CA SER A 1085 34.24 0.56 -23.67
C SER A 1085 35.09 1.81 -23.92
N PRO A 1086 34.90 2.50 -25.06
CA PRO A 1086 35.43 3.84 -25.28
C PRO A 1086 35.02 4.85 -24.20
N ALA A 1087 33.79 4.80 -23.68
CA ALA A 1087 33.35 5.63 -22.55
C ALA A 1087 34.15 5.36 -21.27
N GLU A 1088 34.33 4.10 -20.88
CA GLU A 1088 35.10 3.75 -19.68
C GLU A 1088 36.57 4.17 -19.84
N LYS A 1089 37.16 3.94 -21.02
CA LYS A 1089 38.54 4.34 -21.35
C LYS A 1089 38.73 5.86 -21.35
N ALA A 1090 37.71 6.61 -21.77
CA ALA A 1090 37.67 8.07 -21.62
C ALA A 1090 37.46 8.53 -20.16
N GLY A 1091 37.20 7.61 -19.23
CA GLY A 1091 37.03 7.89 -17.81
C GLY A 1091 35.59 8.21 -17.39
N MET A 1092 34.59 7.98 -18.25
CA MET A 1092 33.16 8.17 -17.94
C MET A 1092 32.63 7.08 -17.00
N LYS A 1093 31.55 7.38 -16.27
CA LYS A 1093 30.90 6.51 -15.28
C LYS A 1093 29.38 6.65 -15.33
N ALA A 1094 28.68 5.69 -14.71
CA ALA A 1094 27.26 5.83 -14.37
C ALA A 1094 26.99 7.16 -13.63
N GLY A 1095 25.92 7.85 -13.99
CA GLY A 1095 25.52 9.15 -13.45
C GLY A 1095 26.15 10.38 -14.12
N ASP A 1096 27.13 10.20 -15.01
CA ASP A 1096 27.70 11.31 -15.79
C ASP A 1096 26.71 11.84 -16.84
N ILE A 1097 26.75 13.13 -17.17
CA ILE A 1097 25.90 13.77 -18.19
C ILE A 1097 26.78 14.29 -19.33
N LEU A 1098 26.78 13.60 -20.48
CA LEU A 1098 27.50 13.99 -21.68
C LEU A 1098 26.89 15.24 -22.32
N LEU A 1099 27.64 16.33 -22.38
CA LEU A 1099 27.20 17.62 -22.92
C LEU A 1099 27.66 17.85 -24.35
N ARG A 1100 28.86 17.40 -24.73
CA ARG A 1100 29.39 17.50 -26.09
C ARG A 1100 30.08 16.21 -26.54
N PHE A 1101 29.98 15.93 -27.83
CA PHE A 1101 30.58 14.77 -28.49
C PHE A 1101 31.17 15.22 -29.83
N GLY A 1102 32.48 15.01 -30.03
CA GLY A 1102 33.19 15.53 -31.21
C GLY A 1102 33.23 17.06 -31.28
N GLY A 1103 33.03 17.75 -30.15
CA GLY A 1103 32.87 19.22 -30.09
C GLY A 1103 31.46 19.73 -30.45
N GLU A 1104 30.54 18.88 -30.92
CA GLU A 1104 29.13 19.24 -31.14
C GLU A 1104 28.29 19.02 -29.85
N PRO A 1105 27.28 19.87 -29.57
CA PRO A 1105 26.43 19.72 -28.38
C PRO A 1105 25.47 18.53 -28.48
N VAL A 1106 25.30 17.79 -27.38
CA VAL A 1106 24.41 16.63 -27.31
C VAL A 1106 23.01 17.05 -26.86
N ALA A 1107 22.07 17.12 -27.82
CA ALA A 1107 20.66 17.40 -27.57
C ALA A 1107 19.88 16.10 -27.26
N GLY A 1108 20.17 15.48 -26.11
CA GLY A 1108 19.55 14.22 -25.70
C GLY A 1108 19.90 13.02 -26.58
N LEU A 1109 19.10 11.95 -26.46
CA LEU A 1109 19.37 10.66 -27.12
C LEU A 1109 19.30 10.72 -28.65
N ALA A 1110 18.34 11.45 -29.21
CA ALA A 1110 18.20 11.60 -30.66
C ALA A 1110 19.44 12.29 -31.26
N GLY A 1111 19.84 13.45 -30.71
CA GLY A 1111 21.03 14.17 -31.15
C GLY A 1111 22.32 13.36 -30.96
N PHE A 1112 22.46 12.63 -29.85
CA PHE A 1112 23.59 11.72 -29.65
C PHE A 1112 23.68 10.63 -30.73
N ASN A 1113 22.56 10.00 -31.08
CA ASN A 1113 22.51 8.97 -32.12
C ASN A 1113 22.78 9.53 -33.52
N GLU A 1114 22.39 10.77 -33.83
CA GLU A 1114 22.78 11.45 -35.07
C GLU A 1114 24.28 11.72 -35.12
N LEU A 1115 24.87 12.25 -34.05
CA LEU A 1115 26.31 12.50 -33.95
C LEU A 1115 27.11 11.23 -34.23
N LEU A 1116 26.72 10.11 -33.62
CA LEU A 1116 27.38 8.81 -33.81
C LEU A 1116 27.21 8.20 -35.22
N ARG A 1117 26.22 8.62 -36.01
CA ARG A 1117 26.12 8.20 -37.42
C ARG A 1117 27.19 8.87 -38.30
N LYS A 1118 27.76 10.00 -37.87
CA LYS A 1118 28.80 10.75 -38.60
C LYS A 1118 30.20 10.09 -38.53
N HIS A 1119 30.38 9.06 -37.69
CA HIS A 1119 31.70 8.55 -37.29
C HIS A 1119 31.98 7.09 -37.70
N GLN A 1120 33.27 6.76 -37.78
CA GLN A 1120 33.81 5.46 -38.17
C GLN A 1120 34.60 4.79 -37.03
N PRO A 1121 34.72 3.45 -37.00
CA PRO A 1121 35.50 2.74 -35.99
C PRO A 1121 36.98 3.18 -36.02
N GLY A 1122 37.54 3.51 -34.86
CA GLY A 1122 38.88 4.10 -34.72
C GLY A 1122 38.89 5.64 -34.72
N ASP A 1123 37.77 6.32 -35.02
CA ASP A 1123 37.66 7.77 -34.84
C ASP A 1123 37.90 8.15 -33.39
N LYS A 1124 38.76 9.15 -33.16
CA LYS A 1124 38.96 9.74 -31.83
C LYS A 1124 38.11 10.98 -31.68
N VAL A 1125 37.21 10.96 -30.70
CA VAL A 1125 36.30 12.07 -30.42
C VAL A 1125 36.58 12.68 -29.06
N HIS A 1126 36.60 14.02 -29.01
CA HIS A 1126 36.62 14.75 -27.76
C HIS A 1126 35.24 14.71 -27.11
N LEU A 1127 35.20 14.43 -25.81
CA LEU A 1127 33.99 14.34 -25.00
C LEU A 1127 34.05 15.38 -23.89
N GLU A 1128 32.96 16.13 -23.71
CA GLU A 1128 32.75 17.00 -22.54
C GLU A 1128 31.50 16.52 -21.80
N TRP A 1129 31.62 16.31 -20.49
CA TRP A 1129 30.52 15.86 -19.64
C TRP A 1129 30.56 16.51 -18.27
N THR A 1130 29.50 16.33 -17.48
CA THR A 1130 29.51 16.71 -16.07
C THR A 1130 29.39 15.48 -15.17
N ARG A 1131 30.12 15.50 -14.06
CA ARG A 1131 30.06 14.50 -12.99
C ARG A 1131 29.70 15.21 -11.69
N ALA A 1132 28.50 14.96 -11.16
CA ALA A 1132 27.98 15.66 -9.98
C ALA A 1132 28.13 17.20 -10.06
N GLY A 1133 27.91 17.77 -11.26
CA GLY A 1133 28.05 19.20 -11.54
C GLY A 1133 29.46 19.70 -11.88
N ALA A 1134 30.52 18.91 -11.62
CA ALA A 1134 31.88 19.26 -12.05
C ALA A 1134 32.09 18.98 -13.55
N ALA A 1135 32.71 19.90 -14.26
CA ALA A 1135 33.05 19.73 -15.67
C ALA A 1135 34.21 18.73 -15.85
N MET A 1136 34.04 17.81 -16.79
CA MET A 1136 34.96 16.74 -17.14
C MET A 1136 35.18 16.74 -18.65
N GLN A 1137 36.38 16.38 -19.08
CA GLN A 1137 36.72 16.24 -20.50
C GLN A 1137 37.64 15.04 -20.72
N GLY A 1138 37.60 14.47 -21.92
CA GLY A 1138 38.35 13.27 -22.27
C GLY A 1138 38.30 12.98 -23.77
N GLU A 1139 38.99 11.92 -24.18
CA GLU A 1139 39.04 11.47 -25.57
C GLU A 1139 38.65 10.00 -25.63
N ALA A 1140 37.73 9.66 -26.54
CA ALA A 1140 37.29 8.29 -26.77
C ALA A 1140 37.65 7.86 -28.18
N GLU A 1141 38.39 6.77 -28.31
CA GLU A 1141 38.59 6.06 -29.59
C GLU A 1141 37.38 5.13 -29.80
N LEU A 1142 36.53 5.46 -30.76
CA LEU A 1142 35.24 4.81 -30.96
C LEU A 1142 35.40 3.37 -31.46
N ALA A 1143 34.74 2.44 -30.78
CA ALA A 1143 34.74 1.03 -31.17
C ALA A 1143 33.77 0.80 -32.33
N ALA A 1144 34.01 -0.26 -33.12
CA ALA A 1144 32.98 -0.78 -34.02
C ALA A 1144 31.73 -1.18 -33.22
N ARG A 1145 30.54 -0.96 -33.81
CA ARG A 1145 29.28 -1.40 -33.23
C ARG A 1145 29.12 -2.91 -33.33
#